data_AF-A0A952HVR7-F1
#
_entry.id   AF-A0A952HVR7-F1
#
_cell.length_a   1.000
_cell.length_b   1.000
_cell.length_c   1.000
_cell.angle_alpha   90.00
_cell.angle_beta   90.00
_cell.angle_gamma   90.00
#
_symmetry.space_group_name_H-M   'P 1'
#
loop_
_entity.id
_entity.type
_entity.pdbx_description
1 polymer ?
#
loop_
_entity_poly.entity_id
_entity_poly.type
_entity_poly.pdbx_seq_one_letter_code
_entity_poly.pdbx_strand_id
1 'polypeptide(L)'
;KIDSIDATILALGIYEDTGGFKYKGTTIRDIKAYQFLFEVGIDINRFMKVIQDRFDLPELELLKELQVNAELLPIKDFKIYISQTSKRYNYDVAGLLKYVKAFEDADAYFVVINQKNKKTLIGRSVNENIDVNKILKHFDGGGHKYASSAQITGFSYEDIKSILIFLLEKEPFNLEYLIIDDLPKIKFDAKLRDLENLVKTYKYMIVLDKNEKYAGVLTSQTVKLGLKHGLTEEKAITFAEDWYVINYSDLNILKLKKLMEINSEIFPVIRDGKYIGVIYKKDIIKQLLKDIPEENLTHYHLKTYNFKQKLEKFFPKILIEKFKEIGELSQKLGYRSFIIGGVVRDIILNRPNLDVDIIVEGDAPTLIKEYVKDKNYTFYIYNEFMTGQVIIENGLKLDFSTARKEEYQSPGAYPKVEKATLFEDLYRRDFTINTLAIEITSSNYGILIDYFDAIRDIKEKRIRILHSLSFVEDPIRILRALRFAGRFNFKLEKNTEKLLTYSVEKGLLSVAPKGRINLELNLAFEEEKVIEILKLYDKYKVLNKIFTQTHIDSKKEILLQKLTDNLVLLQHIKPYNYSKTTNFLFVLLSHLPTELIYENLKQYHFDKEAKLCDKFVQDFNEILKLEDIFQIYKILKKINLEYLPAILTLVDEDRYKKIIKIFEVEKKPLIKGEDLIKLGLKPSKLFKDILEDVLEKQLKEVFKNKDDVIKYIKSKYLRVRN
;
A
#
# COMPACT_ATOMS: atom_id res chain seq x y z
N LYS A 1 63.74 -47.07 -25.31
CA LYS A 1 64.10 -46.09 -26.37
C LYS A 1 62.89 -45.17 -26.45
N ILE A 2 63.03 -43.89 -26.12
CA ILE A 2 61.91 -42.94 -26.19
C ILE A 2 61.65 -42.68 -27.68
N ASP A 3 60.43 -42.86 -28.14
CA ASP A 3 60.04 -42.53 -29.52
C ASP A 3 59.48 -41.11 -29.61
N SER A 4 59.13 -40.66 -30.83
CA SER A 4 58.61 -39.31 -31.07
C SER A 4 57.30 -39.01 -30.31
N ILE A 5 56.46 -40.01 -30.09
CA ILE A 5 55.18 -39.86 -29.39
C ILE A 5 55.44 -39.72 -27.88
N ASP A 6 56.24 -40.61 -27.31
CA ASP A 6 56.66 -40.55 -25.92
C ASP A 6 57.38 -39.24 -25.60
N ALA A 7 58.25 -38.78 -26.52
CA ALA A 7 58.95 -37.51 -26.38
C ALA A 7 57.98 -36.32 -26.36
N THR A 8 56.95 -36.34 -27.20
CA THR A 8 55.92 -35.29 -27.26
C THR A 8 55.10 -35.22 -25.98
N ILE A 9 54.72 -36.37 -25.41
CA ILE A 9 53.93 -36.44 -24.16
C ILE A 9 54.78 -35.96 -22.96
N LEU A 10 56.02 -36.43 -22.85
CA LEU A 10 56.92 -36.03 -21.77
C LEU A 10 57.26 -34.54 -21.84
N ALA A 11 57.41 -34.00 -23.06
CA ALA A 11 57.63 -32.57 -23.27
C ALA A 11 56.40 -31.76 -22.81
N LEU A 12 55.18 -32.24 -23.09
CA LEU A 12 53.96 -31.58 -22.62
C LEU A 12 53.90 -31.53 -21.09
N GLY A 13 54.24 -32.63 -20.42
CA GLY A 13 54.31 -32.67 -18.95
C GLY A 13 55.31 -31.66 -18.37
N ILE A 14 56.53 -31.59 -18.93
CA ILE A 14 57.52 -30.59 -18.49
C ILE A 14 57.05 -29.16 -18.79
N TYR A 15 56.42 -28.93 -19.94
CA TYR A 15 55.91 -27.61 -20.32
C TYR A 15 54.80 -27.15 -19.36
N GLU A 16 53.89 -28.05 -18.97
CA GLU A 16 52.80 -27.74 -18.04
C GLU A 16 53.31 -27.50 -16.62
N ASP A 17 54.16 -28.40 -16.09
CA ASP A 17 54.71 -28.29 -14.72
C ASP A 17 55.58 -27.04 -14.51
N THR A 18 56.22 -26.55 -15.58
CA THR A 18 57.06 -25.34 -15.52
C THR A 18 56.32 -24.06 -15.90
N GLY A 19 55.03 -24.16 -16.27
CA GLY A 19 54.25 -23.02 -16.76
C GLY A 19 54.82 -22.41 -18.05
N GLY A 20 55.34 -23.25 -18.94
CA GLY A 20 56.09 -22.84 -20.12
C GLY A 20 57.40 -22.14 -19.75
N PHE A 21 58.10 -22.67 -18.74
CA PHE A 21 59.35 -22.12 -18.17
C PHE A 21 59.24 -20.76 -17.47
N LYS A 22 58.02 -20.33 -17.11
CA LYS A 22 57.77 -19.04 -16.44
C LYS A 22 57.76 -19.13 -14.91
N TYR A 23 57.58 -20.33 -14.36
CA TYR A 23 57.49 -20.50 -12.91
C TYR A 23 58.87 -20.36 -12.25
N LYS A 24 58.91 -19.68 -11.10
CA LYS A 24 60.15 -19.45 -10.33
C LYS A 24 60.88 -20.73 -9.90
N GLY A 25 60.17 -21.87 -9.84
CA GLY A 25 60.73 -23.18 -9.53
C GLY A 25 61.39 -23.90 -10.71
N THR A 26 61.35 -23.34 -11.92
CA THR A 26 61.94 -23.95 -13.12
C THR A 26 63.47 -24.01 -13.00
N THR A 27 64.05 -25.19 -13.22
CA THR A 27 65.48 -25.42 -13.07
C THR A 27 66.16 -25.74 -14.41
N ILE A 28 67.50 -25.69 -14.42
CA ILE A 28 68.31 -26.09 -15.59
C ILE A 28 68.09 -27.56 -15.98
N ARG A 29 67.67 -28.41 -15.03
CA ARG A 29 67.37 -29.82 -15.28
C ARG A 29 66.16 -29.96 -16.20
N ASP A 30 65.13 -29.15 -15.97
CA ASP A 30 63.89 -29.16 -16.76
C ASP A 30 64.17 -28.73 -18.19
N ILE A 31 65.00 -27.70 -18.37
CA ILE A 31 65.44 -27.22 -19.69
C ILE A 31 66.26 -28.28 -20.43
N LYS A 32 67.21 -28.93 -19.76
CA LYS A 32 68.03 -30.00 -20.38
C LYS A 32 67.20 -31.23 -20.76
N ALA A 33 66.27 -31.62 -19.89
CA ALA A 33 65.35 -32.71 -20.19
C ALA A 33 64.47 -32.36 -21.40
N TYR A 34 63.95 -31.14 -21.45
CA TYR A 34 63.13 -30.66 -22.56
C TYR A 34 63.92 -30.57 -23.88
N GLN A 35 65.17 -30.08 -23.84
CA GLN A 35 66.08 -30.09 -25.00
C GLN A 35 66.30 -31.51 -25.55
N PHE A 36 66.57 -32.47 -24.67
CA PHE A 36 66.78 -33.86 -25.08
C PHE A 36 65.55 -34.44 -25.78
N LEU A 37 64.34 -34.15 -25.29
CA LEU A 37 63.11 -34.59 -25.93
C LEU A 37 62.94 -33.96 -27.33
N PHE A 38 63.34 -32.70 -27.50
CA PHE A 38 63.38 -32.04 -28.81
C PHE A 38 64.34 -32.75 -29.78
N GLU A 39 65.52 -33.15 -29.31
CA GLU A 39 66.51 -33.91 -30.11
C GLU A 39 66.00 -35.30 -30.53
N VAL A 40 65.15 -35.94 -29.73
CA VAL A 40 64.46 -37.20 -30.07
C VAL A 40 63.40 -37.01 -31.17
N GLY A 41 62.93 -35.78 -31.38
CA GLY A 41 62.01 -35.41 -32.46
C GLY A 41 60.55 -35.34 -32.01
N ILE A 42 60.22 -34.35 -31.17
CA ILE A 42 58.83 -34.04 -30.77
C ILE A 42 57.98 -33.69 -32.01
N ASP A 43 56.75 -34.19 -32.07
CA ASP A 43 55.74 -33.75 -33.03
C ASP A 43 55.18 -32.39 -32.60
N ILE A 44 55.78 -31.32 -33.12
CA ILE A 44 55.41 -29.93 -32.84
C ILE A 44 53.94 -29.66 -33.16
N ASN A 45 53.35 -30.31 -34.18
CA ASN A 45 51.96 -30.07 -34.55
C ASN A 45 50.99 -30.62 -33.50
N ARG A 46 51.29 -31.81 -32.93
CA ARG A 46 50.53 -32.37 -31.80
C ARG A 46 50.77 -31.57 -30.52
N PHE A 47 52.02 -31.21 -30.26
CA PHE A 47 52.41 -30.38 -29.12
C PHE A 47 51.64 -29.05 -29.10
N MET A 48 51.62 -28.33 -30.22
CA MET A 48 50.90 -27.06 -30.37
C MET A 48 49.38 -27.19 -30.27
N LYS A 49 48.80 -28.34 -30.67
CA LYS A 49 47.36 -28.59 -30.52
C LYS A 49 46.92 -28.72 -29.07
N VAL A 50 47.80 -29.18 -28.17
CA VAL A 50 47.49 -29.41 -26.76
C VAL A 50 47.73 -28.15 -25.92
N ILE A 51 48.75 -27.35 -26.26
CA ILE A 51 49.14 -26.15 -25.48
C ILE A 51 48.31 -24.92 -25.80
N GLN A 52 47.64 -24.89 -26.95
CA GLN A 52 46.75 -23.78 -27.28
C GLN A 52 45.51 -23.81 -26.39
N ASP A 53 45.44 -22.88 -25.44
CA ASP A 53 44.20 -22.54 -24.75
C ASP A 53 43.14 -22.15 -25.81
N ARG A 54 42.17 -23.03 -26.05
CA ARG A 54 41.06 -22.76 -26.96
C ARG A 54 39.90 -22.22 -26.16
N PHE A 55 39.63 -20.94 -26.32
CA PHE A 55 38.41 -20.33 -25.79
C PHE A 55 37.23 -20.60 -26.72
N ASP A 56 36.10 -20.98 -26.15
CA ASP A 56 34.85 -20.97 -26.89
C ASP A 56 34.31 -19.53 -27.07
N LEU A 57 33.32 -19.36 -27.95
CA LEU A 57 32.71 -18.04 -28.18
C LEU A 57 32.14 -17.41 -26.89
N PRO A 58 31.40 -18.16 -26.02
CA PRO A 58 30.97 -17.65 -24.72
C PRO A 58 32.09 -17.14 -23.81
N GLU A 59 33.23 -17.83 -23.75
CA GLU A 59 34.41 -17.46 -22.96
C GLU A 59 35.08 -16.20 -23.51
N LEU A 60 35.22 -16.09 -24.83
CA LEU A 60 35.74 -14.87 -25.47
C LEU A 60 34.84 -13.66 -25.23
N GLU A 61 33.52 -13.84 -25.27
CA GLU A 61 32.56 -12.78 -24.95
C GLU A 61 32.69 -12.33 -23.49
N LEU A 62 32.84 -13.27 -22.56
CA LEU A 62 33.04 -13.00 -21.14
C LEU A 62 34.32 -12.21 -20.89
N LEU A 63 35.46 -12.66 -21.45
CA LEU A 63 36.75 -12.00 -21.31
C LEU A 63 36.70 -10.57 -21.87
N LYS A 64 36.08 -10.39 -23.04
CA LYS A 64 35.88 -9.07 -23.66
C LYS A 64 35.03 -8.16 -22.77
N GLU A 65 33.94 -8.67 -22.22
CA GLU A 65 33.07 -7.91 -21.33
C GLU A 65 33.80 -7.46 -20.07
N LEU A 66 34.49 -8.39 -19.39
CA LEU A 66 35.24 -8.09 -18.17
C LEU A 66 36.37 -7.08 -18.42
N GLN A 67 37.02 -7.16 -19.59
CA GLN A 67 38.07 -6.23 -19.99
C GLN A 67 37.54 -4.81 -20.23
N VAL A 68 36.36 -4.68 -20.87
CA VAL A 68 35.73 -3.38 -21.14
C VAL A 68 35.21 -2.73 -19.85
N ASN A 69 34.69 -3.54 -18.93
CA ASN A 69 34.10 -3.08 -17.68
C ASN A 69 35.11 -2.99 -16.52
N ALA A 70 36.41 -3.21 -16.77
CA ALA A 70 37.42 -3.14 -15.73
C ALA A 70 37.68 -1.67 -15.34
N GLU A 71 37.48 -1.38 -14.06
CA GLU A 71 37.62 -0.05 -13.48
C GLU A 71 38.68 -0.07 -12.37
N LEU A 72 39.55 0.94 -12.35
CA LEU A 72 40.52 1.12 -11.28
C LEU A 72 39.84 1.76 -10.06
N LEU A 73 39.98 1.14 -8.88
CA LEU A 73 39.50 1.70 -7.61
C LEU A 73 40.46 2.80 -7.11
N PRO A 74 39.94 3.90 -6.53
CA PRO A 74 40.76 5.03 -6.07
C PRO A 74 41.45 4.76 -4.72
N ILE A 75 42.17 3.66 -4.58
CA ILE A 75 42.87 3.26 -3.36
C ILE A 75 44.32 3.75 -3.40
N LYS A 76 44.79 4.40 -2.33
CA LYS A 76 46.19 4.83 -2.22
C LYS A 76 47.13 3.61 -2.15
N ASP A 77 48.27 3.72 -2.80
CA ASP A 77 49.39 2.76 -2.73
C ASP A 77 49.17 1.38 -3.35
N PHE A 78 47.96 1.05 -3.84
CA PHE A 78 47.66 -0.23 -4.48
C PHE A 78 46.85 -0.07 -5.78
N LYS A 79 47.22 -0.81 -6.82
CA LYS A 79 46.51 -0.85 -8.09
C LYS A 79 45.44 -1.95 -8.05
N ILE A 80 44.23 -1.58 -7.64
CA ILE A 80 43.12 -2.53 -7.43
C ILE A 80 42.03 -2.31 -8.48
N TYR A 81 41.64 -3.37 -9.19
CA TYR A 81 40.56 -3.31 -10.18
C TYR A 81 39.25 -3.93 -9.69
N ILE A 82 38.13 -3.42 -10.19
CA ILE A 82 36.83 -4.07 -10.11
C ILE A 82 36.24 -4.23 -11.52
N SER A 83 35.50 -5.31 -11.77
CA SER A 83 34.75 -5.49 -13.03
C SER A 83 33.46 -6.27 -12.80
N GLN A 84 32.54 -6.21 -13.76
CA GLN A 84 31.29 -6.97 -13.73
C GLN A 84 30.89 -7.53 -15.09
N THR A 85 30.06 -8.58 -15.05
CA THR A 85 29.34 -9.07 -16.22
C THR A 85 27.92 -8.50 -16.26
N SER A 86 27.49 -7.96 -17.39
CA SER A 86 26.09 -7.56 -17.62
C SER A 86 25.26 -8.77 -18.00
N LYS A 87 25.85 -9.71 -18.74
CA LYS A 87 25.23 -10.99 -19.11
C LYS A 87 25.32 -12.01 -17.98
N ARG A 88 24.48 -13.05 -18.08
CA ARG A 88 24.42 -14.16 -17.11
C ARG A 88 25.31 -15.32 -17.56
N TYR A 89 26.23 -15.74 -16.70
CA TYR A 89 27.16 -16.85 -16.96
C TYR A 89 26.99 -17.95 -15.89
N ASN A 90 26.94 -19.23 -16.29
CA ASN A 90 26.63 -20.37 -15.40
C ASN A 90 27.76 -21.41 -15.31
N TYR A 91 28.96 -21.12 -15.81
CA TYR A 91 30.15 -21.97 -15.73
C TYR A 91 31.20 -21.35 -14.79
N ASP A 92 32.23 -22.10 -14.41
CA ASP A 92 33.30 -21.59 -13.55
C ASP A 92 34.17 -20.58 -14.31
N VAL A 93 34.16 -19.35 -13.84
CA VAL A 93 34.88 -18.22 -14.46
C VAL A 93 36.28 -18.05 -13.86
N ALA A 94 36.56 -18.63 -12.69
CA ALA A 94 37.75 -18.32 -11.92
C ALA A 94 39.06 -18.61 -12.68
N GLY A 95 39.09 -19.67 -13.48
CA GLY A 95 40.25 -20.05 -14.30
C GLY A 95 40.52 -19.12 -15.49
N LEU A 96 39.49 -18.40 -15.96
CA LEU A 96 39.56 -17.52 -17.12
C LEU A 96 40.03 -16.10 -16.75
N LEU A 97 39.86 -15.68 -15.48
CA LEU A 97 40.20 -14.32 -15.03
C LEU A 97 41.67 -13.96 -15.24
N LYS A 98 42.57 -14.95 -15.30
CA LYS A 98 44.00 -14.75 -15.57
C LYS A 98 44.31 -14.23 -16.98
N TYR A 99 43.36 -14.32 -17.93
CA TYR A 99 43.52 -13.83 -19.31
C TYR A 99 42.97 -12.41 -19.52
N VAL A 100 42.42 -11.77 -18.48
CA VAL A 100 41.97 -10.38 -18.56
C VAL A 100 43.17 -9.47 -18.33
N LYS A 101 43.61 -8.79 -19.38
CA LYS A 101 44.80 -7.93 -19.39
C LYS A 101 44.80 -6.86 -18.29
N ALA A 102 43.64 -6.29 -17.97
CA ALA A 102 43.52 -5.30 -16.88
C ALA A 102 43.94 -5.86 -15.51
N PHE A 103 43.84 -7.18 -15.31
CA PHE A 103 44.14 -7.84 -14.03
C PHE A 103 45.58 -8.36 -13.93
N GLU A 104 46.32 -8.46 -15.05
CA GLU A 104 47.71 -8.94 -15.05
C GLU A 104 48.62 -8.03 -14.22
N ASP A 105 48.40 -6.71 -14.30
CA ASP A 105 49.21 -5.70 -13.62
C ASP A 105 48.58 -5.21 -12.30
N ALA A 106 47.60 -5.93 -11.73
CA ALA A 106 46.86 -5.49 -10.54
C ALA A 106 47.40 -6.11 -9.25
N ASP A 107 47.48 -5.34 -8.16
CA ASP A 107 47.81 -5.84 -6.81
C ASP A 107 46.70 -6.75 -6.25
N ALA A 108 45.45 -6.40 -6.57
CA ALA A 108 44.27 -7.19 -6.33
C ALA A 108 43.16 -6.84 -7.33
N TYR A 109 42.22 -7.76 -7.53
CA TYR A 109 41.04 -7.49 -8.32
C TYR A 109 39.79 -8.18 -7.78
N PHE A 110 38.65 -7.57 -8.06
CA PHE A 110 37.33 -8.03 -7.66
C PHE A 110 36.42 -8.14 -8.89
N VAL A 111 35.73 -9.27 -9.06
CA VAL A 111 34.87 -9.50 -10.22
C VAL A 111 33.47 -9.90 -9.76
N VAL A 112 32.45 -9.19 -10.23
CA VAL A 112 31.04 -9.48 -9.96
C VAL A 112 30.44 -10.24 -11.15
N ILE A 113 30.19 -11.53 -10.99
CA ILE A 113 29.55 -12.37 -11.99
C ILE A 113 28.05 -12.43 -11.74
N ASN A 114 27.25 -12.00 -12.72
CA ASN A 114 25.80 -12.15 -12.68
C ASN A 114 25.40 -13.60 -13.04
N GLN A 115 24.68 -14.28 -12.15
CA GLN A 115 24.08 -15.60 -12.39
C GLN A 115 22.54 -15.50 -12.32
N LYS A 116 21.81 -16.58 -12.65
CA LYS A 116 20.33 -16.55 -12.79
C LYS A 116 19.59 -15.86 -11.63
N ASN A 117 19.92 -16.18 -10.37
CA ASN A 117 19.22 -15.68 -9.17
C ASN A 117 20.17 -15.07 -8.11
N LYS A 118 21.45 -14.90 -8.42
CA LYS A 118 22.48 -14.44 -7.48
C LYS A 118 23.66 -13.80 -8.20
N LYS A 119 24.41 -12.97 -7.51
CA LYS A 119 25.71 -12.45 -7.98
C LYS A 119 26.82 -13.17 -7.23
N THR A 120 27.91 -13.50 -7.89
CA THR A 120 29.11 -14.04 -7.25
C THR A 120 30.19 -12.99 -7.31
N LEU A 121 30.67 -12.54 -6.15
CA LEU A 121 31.85 -11.69 -6.04
C LEU A 121 33.07 -12.57 -5.86
N ILE A 122 34.06 -12.44 -6.74
CA ILE A 122 35.33 -13.15 -6.71
C ILE A 122 36.42 -12.13 -6.40
N GLY A 123 37.24 -12.39 -5.40
CA GLY A 123 38.41 -11.58 -5.04
C GLY A 123 39.70 -12.37 -5.25
N ARG A 124 40.68 -11.75 -5.89
CA ARG A 124 42.04 -12.30 -6.06
C ARG A 124 43.05 -11.24 -5.71
N SER A 125 44.16 -11.66 -5.09
CA SER A 125 45.29 -10.78 -4.82
C SER A 125 46.61 -11.49 -5.05
N VAL A 126 47.57 -10.74 -5.58
CA VAL A 126 48.98 -11.14 -5.70
C VAL A 126 49.85 -10.42 -4.66
N ASN A 127 49.29 -9.44 -3.95
CA ASN A 127 49.99 -8.62 -2.96
C ASN A 127 49.67 -9.14 -1.54
N GLU A 128 50.71 -9.44 -0.75
CA GLU A 128 50.53 -10.02 0.59
C GLU A 128 49.86 -9.10 1.60
N ASN A 129 49.81 -7.79 1.33
CA ASN A 129 49.19 -6.80 2.20
C ASN A 129 47.67 -6.70 2.03
N ILE A 130 47.10 -7.32 0.99
CA ILE A 130 45.67 -7.31 0.68
C ILE A 130 45.08 -8.70 0.92
N ASP A 131 44.47 -8.90 2.08
CA ASP A 131 43.78 -10.15 2.42
C ASP A 131 42.34 -10.14 1.89
N VAL A 132 42.14 -10.70 0.68
CA VAL A 132 40.82 -10.71 0.04
C VAL A 132 39.80 -11.56 0.78
N ASN A 133 40.23 -12.55 1.57
CA ASN A 133 39.33 -13.37 2.38
C ASN A 133 38.77 -12.54 3.56
N LYS A 134 39.60 -11.76 4.25
CA LYS A 134 39.11 -10.84 5.30
C LYS A 134 38.09 -9.83 4.75
N ILE A 135 38.30 -9.34 3.53
CA ILE A 135 37.38 -8.42 2.86
C ILE A 135 36.08 -9.13 2.51
N LEU A 136 36.14 -10.27 1.81
CA LEU A 136 34.95 -10.98 1.33
C LEU A 136 34.14 -11.65 2.45
N LYS A 137 34.72 -11.91 3.63
CA LYS A 137 33.96 -12.32 4.81
C LYS A 137 32.86 -11.32 5.22
N HIS A 138 33.02 -10.03 4.92
CA HIS A 138 31.97 -9.02 5.16
C HIS A 138 30.77 -9.17 4.21
N PHE A 139 30.90 -10.01 3.18
CA PHE A 139 29.85 -10.39 2.23
C PHE A 139 29.41 -11.86 2.41
N ASP A 140 29.62 -12.44 3.60
CA ASP A 140 29.41 -13.87 3.88
C ASP A 140 30.22 -14.79 2.93
N GLY A 141 31.39 -14.33 2.49
CA GLY A 141 32.31 -15.06 1.64
C GLY A 141 33.29 -15.96 2.39
N GLY A 142 33.97 -16.81 1.64
CA GLY A 142 35.02 -17.70 2.15
C GLY A 142 36.10 -18.01 1.12
N GLY A 143 37.27 -18.37 1.63
CA GLY A 143 38.44 -18.75 0.84
C GLY A 143 39.74 -18.60 1.62
N HIS A 144 40.82 -18.32 0.89
CA HIS A 144 42.18 -18.10 1.40
C HIS A 144 42.62 -16.66 1.18
N LYS A 145 43.71 -16.26 1.85
CA LYS A 145 44.25 -14.89 1.83
C LYS A 145 44.34 -14.25 0.43
N TYR A 146 44.73 -15.03 -0.58
CA TYR A 146 44.95 -14.58 -1.96
C TYR A 146 43.75 -14.82 -2.91
N ALA A 147 42.74 -15.56 -2.45
CA ALA A 147 41.64 -16.00 -3.29
C ALA A 147 40.38 -16.29 -2.46
N SER A 148 39.32 -15.53 -2.71
CA SER A 148 38.06 -15.67 -1.97
C SER A 148 36.86 -15.46 -2.87
N SER A 149 35.70 -15.98 -2.48
CA SER A 149 34.43 -15.72 -3.19
C SER A 149 33.27 -15.53 -2.21
N ALA A 150 32.25 -14.79 -2.63
CA ALA A 150 31.04 -14.50 -1.86
C ALA A 150 29.79 -14.52 -2.75
N GLN A 151 28.67 -15.04 -2.23
CA GLN A 151 27.38 -14.97 -2.92
C GLN A 151 26.60 -13.76 -2.42
N ILE A 152 26.26 -12.85 -3.34
CA ILE A 152 25.63 -11.57 -3.03
C ILE A 152 24.21 -11.54 -3.60
N THR A 153 23.26 -11.14 -2.77
CA THR A 153 21.85 -10.92 -3.15
C THR A 153 21.40 -9.52 -2.73
N GLY A 154 20.68 -8.83 -3.62
CA GLY A 154 20.07 -7.53 -3.31
C GLY A 154 20.97 -6.29 -3.38
N PHE A 155 22.23 -6.41 -3.83
CA PHE A 155 23.14 -5.27 -3.99
C PHE A 155 23.42 -4.95 -5.47
N SER A 156 23.45 -3.66 -5.81
CA SER A 156 23.91 -3.21 -7.13
C SER A 156 25.43 -3.35 -7.27
N TYR A 157 25.96 -3.18 -8.49
CA TYR A 157 27.41 -3.17 -8.71
C TYR A 157 28.08 -1.99 -8.00
N GLU A 158 27.48 -0.80 -8.11
CA GLU A 158 27.96 0.39 -7.40
C GLU A 158 27.95 0.20 -5.89
N ASP A 159 26.95 -0.49 -5.34
CA ASP A 159 26.92 -0.79 -3.92
C ASP A 159 28.12 -1.63 -3.47
N ILE A 160 28.46 -2.66 -4.24
CA ILE A 160 29.59 -3.56 -3.98
C ILE A 160 30.89 -2.77 -4.10
N LYS A 161 31.02 -1.95 -5.15
CA LYS A 161 32.18 -1.09 -5.40
C LYS A 161 32.43 -0.13 -4.24
N SER A 162 31.43 0.62 -3.79
CA SER A 162 31.60 1.54 -2.65
C SER A 162 32.01 0.81 -1.37
N ILE A 163 31.46 -0.38 -1.10
CA ILE A 163 31.81 -1.17 0.09
C ILE A 163 33.26 -1.67 -0.01
N LEU A 164 33.69 -2.15 -1.19
CA LEU A 164 35.07 -2.59 -1.39
C LEU A 164 36.05 -1.44 -1.19
N ILE A 165 35.75 -0.25 -1.74
CA ILE A 165 36.57 0.95 -1.52
C ILE A 165 36.70 1.23 -0.02
N PHE A 166 35.57 1.27 0.71
CA PHE A 166 35.56 1.49 2.15
C PHE A 166 36.39 0.45 2.93
N LEU A 167 36.31 -0.83 2.57
CA LEU A 167 37.07 -1.90 3.24
C LEU A 167 38.56 -1.87 2.92
N LEU A 168 38.95 -1.32 1.75
CA LEU A 168 40.31 -1.31 1.24
C LEU A 168 41.15 -0.11 1.71
N GLU A 169 40.54 1.05 2.00
CA GLU A 169 41.27 2.26 2.43
C GLU A 169 41.87 2.19 3.87
N LYS A 170 41.38 1.28 4.75
CA LYS A 170 41.72 1.10 6.20
C LYS A 170 41.42 2.34 7.09
N GLU A 171 41.09 2.28 8.39
CA GLU A 171 41.16 1.32 9.51
C GLU A 171 39.86 0.50 9.78
N PRO A 172 39.92 -0.60 10.56
CA PRO A 172 38.74 -1.34 11.02
C PRO A 172 37.84 -0.43 11.88
N PHE A 173 36.85 0.20 11.25
CA PHE A 173 35.80 0.89 11.97
C PHE A 173 34.94 -0.14 12.70
N ASN A 174 35.09 -0.21 14.03
CA ASN A 174 34.23 -1.06 14.84
C ASN A 174 32.81 -0.47 14.81
N LEU A 175 31.88 -1.20 14.19
CA LEU A 175 30.47 -0.81 14.08
C LEU A 175 29.81 -0.61 15.45
N GLU A 176 30.38 -1.17 16.51
CA GLU A 176 29.96 -0.94 17.89
C GLU A 176 30.04 0.53 18.31
N TYR A 177 30.96 1.32 17.72
CA TYR A 177 31.06 2.75 18.01
C TYR A 177 29.84 3.56 17.53
N LEU A 178 29.02 3.00 16.64
CA LEU A 178 27.75 3.63 16.25
C LEU A 178 26.65 3.42 17.30
N ILE A 179 26.83 2.48 18.22
CA ILE A 179 25.85 2.18 19.28
C ILE A 179 26.08 3.16 20.42
N ILE A 180 25.12 4.07 20.61
CA ILE A 180 25.14 5.09 21.64
C ILE A 180 24.04 4.77 22.66
N ASP A 181 24.35 4.72 23.96
CA ASP A 181 23.35 4.54 25.03
C ASP A 181 23.06 5.88 25.72
N ASP A 182 22.38 6.79 25.01
CA ASP A 182 22.08 8.15 25.45
C ASP A 182 20.58 8.45 25.60
N LEU A 183 19.71 7.46 25.33
CA LEU A 183 18.26 7.61 25.44
C LEU A 183 17.72 7.12 26.80
N PRO A 184 16.73 7.81 27.39
CA PRO A 184 16.14 7.39 28.65
C PRO A 184 15.36 6.07 28.51
N LYS A 185 15.52 5.18 29.48
CA LYS A 185 14.86 3.87 29.57
C LYS A 185 13.65 3.97 30.48
N ILE A 186 12.47 3.70 29.96
CA ILE A 186 11.18 3.86 30.61
C ILE A 186 10.57 2.49 30.89
N LYS A 187 10.12 2.25 32.12
CA LYS A 187 9.40 1.01 32.48
C LYS A 187 8.03 0.96 31.82
N PHE A 188 7.55 -0.24 31.48
CA PHE A 188 6.29 -0.44 30.78
C PHE A 188 5.07 0.21 31.46
N ASP A 189 5.08 0.31 32.79
CA ASP A 189 3.99 0.81 33.61
C ASP A 189 4.14 2.29 34.02
N ALA A 190 5.21 2.95 33.60
CA ALA A 190 5.38 4.39 33.81
C ALA A 190 4.23 5.16 33.18
N LYS A 191 3.70 6.16 33.89
CA LYS A 191 2.58 6.97 33.40
C LYS A 191 3.10 8.12 32.55
N LEU A 192 2.30 8.59 31.59
CA LEU A 192 2.72 9.71 30.73
C LEU A 192 3.06 10.97 31.52
N ARG A 193 2.36 11.24 32.65
CA ARG A 193 2.65 12.38 33.53
C ARG A 193 4.08 12.38 34.07
N ASP A 194 4.66 11.20 34.31
CA ASP A 194 5.98 11.06 34.90
C ASP A 194 7.09 11.38 33.88
N LEU A 195 6.73 11.50 32.59
CA LEU A 195 7.65 11.73 31.47
C LEU A 195 7.72 13.21 31.03
N GLU A 196 6.94 14.11 31.64
CA GLU A 196 6.82 15.52 31.23
C GLU A 196 8.16 16.28 31.23
N ASN A 197 9.04 15.98 32.18
CA ASN A 197 10.36 16.62 32.21
C ASN A 197 11.32 16.02 31.17
N LEU A 198 11.19 14.71 30.87
CA LEU A 198 12.05 14.05 29.89
C LEU A 198 11.80 14.55 28.46
N VAL A 199 10.55 14.89 28.11
CA VAL A 199 10.20 15.39 26.76
C VAL A 199 10.74 16.79 26.44
N LYS A 200 11.26 17.51 27.44
CA LYS A 200 11.93 18.81 27.26
C LYS A 200 13.34 18.63 26.70
N THR A 201 13.99 17.53 27.04
CA THR A 201 15.38 17.25 26.69
C THR A 201 15.52 16.20 25.60
N TYR A 202 14.72 15.14 25.65
CA TYR A 202 14.87 13.98 24.77
C TYR A 202 13.75 13.92 23.73
N LYS A 203 14.13 13.71 22.46
CA LYS A 203 13.18 13.48 21.36
C LYS A 203 12.59 12.07 21.38
N TYR A 204 13.35 11.09 21.85
CA TYR A 204 13.00 9.67 21.89
C TYR A 204 13.26 9.08 23.26
N MET A 205 12.49 8.08 23.63
CA MET A 205 12.61 7.34 24.89
C MET A 205 12.38 5.85 24.60
N ILE A 206 13.18 4.99 25.22
CA ILE A 206 13.09 3.53 25.01
C ILE A 206 12.16 2.96 26.07
N VAL A 207 11.13 2.25 25.65
CA VAL A 207 10.21 1.57 26.57
C VAL A 207 10.64 0.11 26.73
N LEU A 208 10.75 -0.32 27.99
CA LEU A 208 11.11 -1.68 28.36
C LEU A 208 9.88 -2.42 28.90
N ASP A 209 9.77 -3.72 28.61
CA ASP A 209 8.71 -4.59 29.11
C ASP A 209 8.94 -4.97 30.59
N LYS A 210 8.04 -5.81 31.13
CA LYS A 210 8.12 -6.32 32.52
C LYS A 210 9.38 -7.14 32.82
N ASN A 211 10.09 -7.63 31.80
CA ASN A 211 11.30 -8.44 31.89
C ASN A 211 12.56 -7.64 31.49
N GLU A 212 12.46 -6.31 31.44
CA GLU A 212 13.53 -5.40 30.98
C GLU A 212 13.97 -5.64 29.52
N LYS A 213 13.12 -6.26 28.71
CA LYS A 213 13.34 -6.40 27.26
C LYS A 213 12.82 -5.17 26.54
N TYR A 214 13.38 -4.88 25.37
CA TYR A 214 12.91 -3.80 24.52
C TYR A 214 11.42 -4.03 24.14
N ALA A 215 10.59 -3.02 24.34
CA ALA A 215 9.15 -3.06 24.06
C ALA A 215 8.69 -2.03 23.03
N GLY A 216 9.51 -1.02 22.72
CA GLY A 216 9.21 0.00 21.71
C GLY A 216 9.90 1.34 21.98
N VAL A 217 9.59 2.32 21.14
CA VAL A 217 10.07 3.71 21.26
C VAL A 217 8.88 4.62 21.53
N LEU A 218 9.04 5.57 22.44
CA LEU A 218 8.09 6.64 22.68
C LEU A 218 8.70 7.97 22.24
N THR A 219 7.97 8.74 21.43
CA THR A 219 8.44 10.05 20.98
C THR A 219 7.99 11.15 21.94
N SER A 220 8.77 12.24 22.00
CA SER A 220 8.41 13.41 22.81
C SER A 220 7.09 14.04 22.36
N GLN A 221 6.78 13.99 21.06
CA GLN A 221 5.51 14.43 20.50
C GLN A 221 4.35 13.59 21.03
N THR A 222 4.47 12.26 21.01
CA THR A 222 3.45 11.34 21.53
C THR A 222 3.17 11.62 23.01
N VAL A 223 4.19 11.83 23.84
CA VAL A 223 3.97 12.15 25.26
C VAL A 223 3.31 13.53 25.42
N LYS A 224 3.82 14.59 24.75
CA LYS A 224 3.26 15.95 24.85
C LYS A 224 1.79 16.00 24.44
N LEU A 225 1.45 15.36 23.31
CA LEU A 225 0.08 15.26 22.85
C LEU A 225 -0.78 14.41 23.80
N GLY A 226 -0.25 13.30 24.32
CA GLY A 226 -0.96 12.47 25.29
C GLY A 226 -1.32 13.24 26.56
N LEU A 227 -0.38 14.03 27.10
CA LEU A 227 -0.62 14.93 28.23
C LEU A 227 -1.67 15.98 27.90
N LYS A 228 -1.57 16.63 26.73
CA LYS A 228 -2.55 17.61 26.24
C LYS A 228 -3.96 17.02 26.13
N HIS A 229 -4.08 15.75 25.74
CA HIS A 229 -5.36 15.06 25.61
C HIS A 229 -5.84 14.37 26.91
N GLY A 230 -5.22 14.66 28.05
CA GLY A 230 -5.67 14.15 29.36
C GLY A 230 -5.33 12.69 29.62
N LEU A 231 -4.42 12.08 28.85
CA LEU A 231 -3.98 10.69 29.01
C LEU A 231 -2.87 10.54 30.07
N THR A 232 -2.91 11.38 31.11
CA THR A 232 -1.84 11.52 32.12
C THR A 232 -1.57 10.23 32.90
N GLU A 233 -2.61 9.45 33.16
CA GLU A 233 -2.56 8.19 33.92
C GLU A 233 -2.31 6.95 33.05
N GLU A 234 -2.29 7.10 31.73
CA GLU A 234 -2.07 5.98 30.81
C GLU A 234 -0.60 5.56 30.78
N LYS A 235 -0.40 4.25 30.59
CA LYS A 235 0.94 3.64 30.59
C LYS A 235 1.69 3.96 29.30
N ALA A 236 2.99 4.24 29.43
CA ALA A 236 3.89 4.53 28.32
C ALA A 236 3.89 3.42 27.24
N ILE A 237 3.88 2.14 27.65
CA ILE A 237 3.88 1.00 26.72
C ILE A 237 2.65 0.93 25.80
N THR A 238 1.55 1.57 26.18
CA THR A 238 0.34 1.64 25.36
C THR A 238 0.63 2.37 24.05
N PHE A 239 1.40 3.46 24.12
CA PHE A 239 1.71 4.35 22.99
C PHE A 239 3.14 4.17 22.46
N ALA A 240 3.87 3.19 22.98
CA ALA A 240 5.18 2.82 22.47
C ALA A 240 5.04 2.19 21.08
N GLU A 241 5.81 2.70 20.13
CA GLU A 241 5.83 2.28 18.73
C GLU A 241 6.86 1.17 18.53
N ASP A 242 6.49 0.14 17.76
CA ASP A 242 7.38 -0.95 17.40
C ASP A 242 8.27 -0.54 16.23
N TRP A 243 9.40 0.10 16.54
CA TRP A 243 10.38 0.54 15.56
C TRP A 243 11.32 -0.58 15.15
N TYR A 244 11.92 -0.48 13.96
CA TYR A 244 12.88 -1.47 13.48
C TYR A 244 14.07 -1.58 14.43
N VAL A 245 14.26 -2.77 14.99
CA VAL A 245 15.34 -3.08 15.94
C VAL A 245 16.46 -3.85 15.24
N ILE A 246 17.69 -3.53 15.57
CA ILE A 246 18.88 -4.26 15.13
C ILE A 246 19.24 -5.27 16.20
N ASN A 247 19.28 -6.55 15.85
CA ASN A 247 19.94 -7.53 16.72
C ASN A 247 21.46 -7.32 16.60
N TYR A 248 22.14 -7.18 17.73
CA TYR A 248 23.57 -6.93 17.78
C TYR A 248 24.38 -7.98 17.01
N SER A 249 23.95 -9.25 17.00
CA SER A 249 24.58 -10.31 16.20
C SER A 249 24.53 -10.09 14.69
N ASP A 250 23.57 -9.28 14.22
CA ASP A 250 23.31 -9.04 12.80
C ASP A 250 23.97 -7.73 12.31
N LEU A 251 24.72 -7.05 13.17
CA LEU A 251 25.30 -5.75 12.87
C LEU A 251 26.46 -5.91 11.87
N ASN A 252 26.22 -5.53 10.62
CA ASN A 252 27.23 -5.47 9.57
C ASN A 252 26.95 -4.32 8.60
N ILE A 253 27.92 -4.00 7.73
CA ILE A 253 27.83 -2.88 6.77
C ILE A 253 26.63 -3.03 5.82
N LEU A 254 26.35 -4.26 5.37
CA LEU A 254 25.22 -4.57 4.50
C LEU A 254 23.89 -4.27 5.18
N LYS A 255 23.79 -4.56 6.48
CA LYS A 255 22.63 -4.23 7.31
C LYS A 255 22.48 -2.72 7.43
N LEU A 256 23.55 -1.98 7.74
CA LEU A 256 23.51 -0.52 7.86
C LEU A 256 23.04 0.17 6.58
N LYS A 257 23.50 -0.28 5.39
CA LYS A 257 22.98 0.23 4.11
C LYS A 257 21.48 -0.03 3.95
N LYS A 258 20.99 -1.23 4.32
CA LYS A 258 19.53 -1.51 4.29
C LYS A 258 18.74 -0.61 5.24
N LEU A 259 19.33 -0.22 6.38
CA LEU A 259 18.69 0.73 7.30
C LEU A 259 18.52 2.13 6.69
N MET A 260 19.39 2.53 5.76
CA MET A 260 19.25 3.83 5.08
C MET A 260 17.93 3.94 4.30
N GLU A 261 17.40 2.81 3.83
CA GLU A 261 16.11 2.74 3.14
C GLU A 261 14.90 2.77 4.07
N ILE A 262 15.11 2.60 5.37
CA ILE A 262 14.04 2.63 6.37
C ILE A 262 13.83 4.08 6.80
N ASN A 263 12.58 4.53 6.79
CA ASN A 263 12.21 5.85 7.26
C ASN A 263 12.15 5.90 8.80
N SER A 264 13.33 5.87 9.43
CA SER A 264 13.47 6.07 10.87
C SER A 264 14.76 6.84 11.16
N GLU A 265 14.73 7.76 12.12
CA GLU A 265 15.90 8.54 12.52
C GLU A 265 16.83 7.77 13.45
N ILE A 266 16.29 6.79 14.18
CA ILE A 266 17.03 5.99 15.16
C ILE A 266 16.70 4.51 15.04
N PHE A 267 17.69 3.67 15.27
CA PHE A 267 17.56 2.22 15.23
C PHE A 267 17.98 1.63 16.57
N PRO A 268 17.03 1.25 17.45
CA PRO A 268 17.35 0.58 18.70
C PRO A 268 18.14 -0.71 18.45
N VAL A 269 19.14 -0.97 19.27
CA VAL A 269 19.99 -2.16 19.19
C VAL A 269 19.71 -3.04 20.40
N ILE A 270 19.48 -4.32 20.14
CA ILE A 270 19.20 -5.32 21.19
C ILE A 270 20.21 -6.45 21.17
N ARG A 271 20.46 -7.02 22.35
CA ARG A 271 21.17 -8.30 22.54
C ARG A 271 20.31 -9.18 23.45
N ASP A 272 19.98 -10.38 22.99
CA ASP A 272 19.09 -11.31 23.71
C ASP A 272 17.73 -10.70 24.12
N GLY A 273 17.23 -9.76 23.31
CA GLY A 273 16.00 -9.01 23.55
C GLY A 273 16.13 -7.82 24.50
N LYS A 274 17.29 -7.61 25.13
CA LYS A 274 17.56 -6.44 25.98
C LYS A 274 18.12 -5.29 25.15
N TYR A 275 17.65 -4.07 25.41
CA TYR A 275 18.18 -2.87 24.80
C TYR A 275 19.61 -2.59 25.29
N ILE A 276 20.54 -2.35 24.36
CA ILE A 276 21.94 -2.05 24.68
C ILE A 276 22.41 -0.67 24.17
N GLY A 277 21.59 0.01 23.37
CA GLY A 277 21.89 1.32 22.81
C GLY A 277 21.13 1.57 21.51
N VAL A 278 21.41 2.68 20.86
CA VAL A 278 20.75 3.13 19.63
C VAL A 278 21.78 3.51 18.58
N ILE A 279 21.49 3.22 17.32
CA ILE A 279 22.26 3.74 16.18
C ILE A 279 21.45 4.86 15.53
N TYR A 280 22.02 6.06 15.43
CA TYR A 280 21.37 7.16 14.72
C TYR A 280 21.61 7.06 13.22
N LYS A 281 20.56 7.32 12.43
CA LYS A 281 20.65 7.30 10.97
C LYS A 281 21.66 8.32 10.43
N LYS A 282 21.76 9.51 11.05
CA LYS A 282 22.76 10.52 10.69
C LYS A 282 24.19 9.99 10.81
N ASP A 283 24.47 9.14 11.81
CA ASP A 283 25.80 8.60 12.06
C ASP A 283 26.12 7.47 11.07
N ILE A 284 25.10 6.68 10.67
CA ILE A 284 25.21 5.75 9.53
C ILE A 284 25.57 6.52 8.25
N ILE A 285 24.86 7.61 7.96
CA ILE A 285 25.08 8.41 6.74
C ILE A 285 26.48 9.02 6.75
N LYS A 286 26.85 9.71 7.84
CA LYS A 286 28.19 10.30 8.02
C LYS A 286 29.30 9.27 7.80
N GLN A 287 29.08 8.04 8.26
CA GLN A 287 30.06 6.97 8.12
C GLN A 287 30.13 6.39 6.70
N LEU A 288 29.00 6.27 6.00
CA LEU A 288 28.93 5.65 4.68
C LEU A 288 29.17 6.65 3.53
N LEU A 289 28.95 7.94 3.76
CA LEU A 289 28.96 9.01 2.76
C LEU A 289 29.86 10.17 3.25
N LYS A 290 31.13 9.86 3.54
CA LYS A 290 32.12 10.74 4.20
C LYS A 290 32.30 12.15 3.60
N ASP A 291 31.76 12.45 2.41
CA ASP A 291 31.95 13.71 1.67
C ASP A 291 30.68 14.56 1.44
N ILE A 292 29.55 14.30 2.13
CA ILE A 292 28.32 15.09 1.95
C ILE A 292 28.16 16.14 3.07
N PRO A 293 28.04 17.44 2.76
CA PRO A 293 27.75 18.49 3.74
C PRO A 293 26.42 18.27 4.48
N GLU A 294 26.36 18.60 5.77
CA GLU A 294 25.18 18.37 6.64
C GLU A 294 23.87 18.97 6.09
N GLU A 295 23.95 20.08 5.35
CA GLU A 295 22.80 20.76 4.76
C GLU A 295 22.11 19.95 3.64
N ASN A 296 22.82 19.00 3.02
CA ASN A 296 22.30 18.12 1.98
C ASN A 296 21.75 16.78 2.54
N LEU A 297 21.93 16.51 3.83
CA LEU A 297 21.45 15.28 4.48
C LEU A 297 19.92 15.24 4.64
N THR A 298 19.29 16.41 4.81
CA THR A 298 17.82 16.55 4.93
C THR A 298 17.10 16.21 3.62
N HIS A 299 17.78 16.30 2.47
CA HIS A 299 17.21 16.02 1.15
C HIS A 299 17.50 14.62 0.61
N TYR A 300 18.29 13.80 1.33
CA TYR A 300 18.79 12.51 0.83
C TYR A 300 17.75 11.36 0.84
N HIS A 301 16.49 11.61 1.20
CA HIS A 301 15.54 10.53 1.52
C HIS A 301 14.16 10.60 0.87
N LEU A 302 13.94 11.47 -0.12
CA LEU A 302 12.75 11.32 -0.95
C LEU A 302 13.07 10.30 -2.05
N LYS A 303 12.53 9.06 -1.93
CA LYS A 303 12.41 8.16 -3.07
C LYS A 303 11.46 8.83 -4.07
N THR A 304 12.03 9.61 -4.99
CA THR A 304 11.27 10.30 -6.04
C THR A 304 11.02 9.31 -7.17
N TYR A 305 9.74 9.01 -7.43
CA TYR A 305 9.36 8.17 -8.55
C TYR A 305 8.83 9.04 -9.68
N ASN A 306 9.29 8.81 -10.90
CA ASN A 306 8.73 9.48 -12.07
C ASN A 306 7.38 8.85 -12.45
N PHE A 307 6.30 9.60 -12.23
CA PHE A 307 4.92 9.20 -12.49
C PHE A 307 4.32 9.92 -13.71
N LYS A 308 5.11 10.64 -14.52
CA LYS A 308 4.63 11.38 -15.68
C LYS A 308 3.80 10.51 -16.64
N GLN A 309 4.32 9.35 -17.02
CA GLN A 309 3.60 8.40 -17.90
C GLN A 309 2.34 7.82 -17.23
N LYS A 310 2.35 7.67 -15.90
CA LYS A 310 1.17 7.20 -15.17
C LYS A 310 0.07 8.26 -15.14
N LEU A 311 0.41 9.53 -14.93
CA LEU A 311 -0.56 10.61 -15.02
C LEU A 311 -1.25 10.58 -16.39
N GLU A 312 -0.47 10.55 -17.47
CA GLU A 312 -0.97 10.53 -18.85
C GLU A 312 -1.83 9.30 -19.18
N LYS A 313 -1.61 8.17 -18.48
CA LYS A 313 -2.40 6.95 -18.61
C LYS A 313 -3.74 7.03 -17.87
N PHE A 314 -3.76 7.57 -16.65
CA PHE A 314 -4.93 7.51 -15.76
C PHE A 314 -5.86 8.72 -15.89
N PHE A 315 -5.34 9.86 -16.36
CA PHE A 315 -6.15 11.06 -16.54
C PHE A 315 -6.45 11.33 -18.02
N PRO A 316 -7.67 11.78 -18.34
CA PRO A 316 -8.00 12.36 -19.63
C PRO A 316 -7.02 13.46 -20.03
N LYS A 317 -6.74 13.56 -21.34
CA LYS A 317 -5.81 14.53 -21.90
C LYS A 317 -6.11 15.98 -21.47
N ILE A 318 -7.40 16.32 -21.38
CA ILE A 318 -7.85 17.64 -20.90
C ILE A 318 -7.33 17.94 -19.48
N LEU A 319 -7.39 16.99 -18.54
CA LEU A 319 -6.89 17.21 -17.18
C LEU A 319 -5.37 17.32 -17.14
N ILE A 320 -4.65 16.56 -17.97
CA ILE A 320 -3.20 16.68 -18.09
C ILE A 320 -2.77 18.07 -18.55
N GLU A 321 -3.48 18.64 -19.52
CA GLU A 321 -3.25 20.02 -19.98
C GLU A 321 -3.52 21.01 -18.85
N LYS A 322 -4.62 20.86 -18.11
CA LYS A 322 -4.91 21.73 -16.95
C LYS A 322 -3.87 21.61 -15.84
N PHE A 323 -3.35 20.42 -15.53
CA PHE A 323 -2.29 20.25 -14.53
C PHE A 323 -1.01 20.99 -14.93
N LYS A 324 -0.65 20.98 -16.22
CA LYS A 324 0.51 21.73 -16.72
C LYS A 324 0.29 23.24 -16.61
N GLU A 325 -0.88 23.75 -17.03
CA GLU A 325 -1.23 25.18 -16.89
C GLU A 325 -1.16 25.63 -15.42
N ILE A 326 -1.72 24.85 -14.49
CA ILE A 326 -1.70 25.12 -13.05
C ILE A 326 -0.26 25.09 -12.53
N GLY A 327 0.54 24.12 -12.98
CA GLY A 327 1.95 23.97 -12.63
C GLY A 327 2.79 25.18 -13.00
N GLU A 328 2.61 25.69 -14.22
CA GLU A 328 3.30 26.88 -14.71
C GLU A 328 2.92 28.14 -13.94
N LEU A 329 1.63 28.30 -13.65
CA LEU A 329 1.15 29.42 -12.86
C LEU A 329 1.66 29.36 -11.41
N SER A 330 1.67 28.16 -10.81
CA SER A 330 2.20 27.94 -9.46
C SER A 330 3.67 28.36 -9.41
N GLN A 331 4.48 27.96 -10.39
CA GLN A 331 5.89 28.36 -10.46
C GLN A 331 6.08 29.87 -10.60
N LYS A 332 5.26 30.55 -11.42
CA LYS A 332 5.30 32.01 -11.57
C LYS A 332 4.98 32.75 -10.27
N LEU A 333 4.10 32.19 -9.44
CA LEU A 333 3.72 32.74 -8.15
C LEU A 333 4.67 32.35 -7.00
N GLY A 334 5.71 31.54 -7.28
CA GLY A 334 6.62 31.03 -6.25
C GLY A 334 6.00 29.94 -5.36
N TYR A 335 4.93 29.29 -5.82
CA TYR A 335 4.23 28.22 -5.10
C TYR A 335 4.61 26.84 -5.62
N ARG A 336 4.32 25.83 -4.80
CA ARG A 336 4.35 24.42 -5.24
C ARG A 336 2.97 23.80 -5.17
N SER A 337 2.62 23.04 -6.21
CA SER A 337 1.30 22.42 -6.32
C SER A 337 1.42 20.91 -6.49
N PHE A 338 0.55 20.16 -5.82
CA PHE A 338 0.60 18.72 -5.75
C PHE A 338 -0.79 18.10 -5.90
N ILE A 339 -0.92 17.05 -6.70
CA ILE A 339 -2.07 16.16 -6.65
C ILE A 339 -1.89 15.25 -5.43
N ILE A 340 -2.90 15.12 -4.59
CA ILE A 340 -2.84 14.37 -3.33
C ILE A 340 -4.06 13.47 -3.13
N GLY A 341 -4.07 12.71 -2.05
CA GLY A 341 -5.27 12.02 -1.58
C GLY A 341 -5.56 10.69 -2.27
N GLY A 342 -6.84 10.35 -2.36
CA GLY A 342 -7.31 9.03 -2.81
C GLY A 342 -6.89 8.71 -4.25
N VAL A 343 -6.82 9.73 -5.12
CA VAL A 343 -6.46 9.56 -6.53
C VAL A 343 -5.02 9.08 -6.71
N VAL A 344 -4.07 9.56 -5.90
CA VAL A 344 -2.67 9.13 -6.01
C VAL A 344 -2.51 7.67 -5.59
N ARG A 345 -3.17 7.28 -4.49
CA ARG A 345 -3.26 5.87 -4.06
C ARG A 345 -3.87 4.99 -5.14
N ASP A 346 -4.97 5.44 -5.75
CA ASP A 346 -5.72 4.67 -6.73
C ASP A 346 -4.91 4.50 -8.04
N ILE A 347 -4.13 5.50 -8.46
CA ILE A 347 -3.16 5.38 -9.55
C ILE A 347 -2.12 4.29 -9.26
N ILE A 348 -1.63 4.18 -8.03
CA ILE A 348 -0.68 3.12 -7.63
C ILE A 348 -1.35 1.75 -7.64
N LEU A 349 -2.61 1.67 -7.22
CA LEU A 349 -3.45 0.47 -7.25
C LEU A 349 -3.97 0.12 -8.65
N ASN A 350 -3.64 0.92 -9.68
CA ASN A 350 -4.16 0.83 -11.04
C ASN A 350 -5.69 0.89 -11.14
N ARG A 351 -6.32 1.78 -10.38
CA ARG A 351 -7.77 2.03 -10.39
C ARG A 351 -8.07 3.42 -10.95
N PRO A 352 -9.12 3.58 -11.77
CA PRO A 352 -9.53 4.89 -12.24
C PRO A 352 -10.13 5.69 -11.08
N ASN A 353 -9.68 6.93 -10.93
CA ASN A 353 -10.26 7.91 -10.02
C ASN A 353 -10.03 9.31 -10.62
N LEU A 354 -11.12 10.08 -10.77
CA LEU A 354 -11.10 11.42 -11.34
C LEU A 354 -11.40 12.51 -10.30
N ASP A 355 -11.45 12.13 -9.02
CA ASP A 355 -11.59 13.05 -7.90
C ASP A 355 -10.22 13.68 -7.61
N VAL A 356 -10.02 14.91 -8.08
CA VAL A 356 -8.71 15.56 -8.08
C VAL A 356 -8.64 16.60 -6.97
N ASP A 357 -7.89 16.25 -5.93
CA ASP A 357 -7.47 17.16 -4.87
C ASP A 357 -6.08 17.73 -5.18
N ILE A 358 -5.98 19.07 -5.20
CA ILE A 358 -4.74 19.82 -5.37
C ILE A 358 -4.39 20.54 -4.07
N ILE A 359 -3.22 20.23 -3.52
CA ILE A 359 -2.62 21.01 -2.44
C ILE A 359 -1.66 22.03 -3.00
N VAL A 360 -1.72 23.25 -2.47
CA VAL A 360 -0.81 24.35 -2.78
C VAL A 360 0.00 24.70 -1.54
N GLU A 361 1.32 24.47 -1.59
CA GLU A 361 2.28 25.03 -0.65
C GLU A 361 2.51 26.50 -1.06
N GLY A 362 1.64 27.38 -0.54
CA GLY A 362 1.48 28.75 -1.01
C GLY A 362 0.12 29.33 -0.60
N ASP A 363 -0.62 29.91 -1.56
CA ASP A 363 -1.96 30.44 -1.35
C ASP A 363 -2.94 29.95 -2.44
N ALA A 364 -3.74 28.93 -2.10
CA ALA A 364 -4.67 28.31 -3.04
C ALA A 364 -5.74 29.28 -3.57
N PRO A 365 -6.43 30.11 -2.75
CA PRO A 365 -7.38 31.10 -3.25
C PRO A 365 -6.77 32.07 -4.28
N THR A 366 -5.53 32.53 -4.05
CA THR A 366 -4.83 33.40 -5.00
C THR A 366 -4.51 32.67 -6.30
N LEU A 367 -4.00 31.43 -6.22
CA LEU A 367 -3.75 30.60 -7.39
C LEU A 367 -5.03 30.38 -8.22
N ILE A 368 -6.16 30.09 -7.57
CA ILE A 368 -7.45 29.90 -8.23
C ILE A 368 -7.86 31.17 -8.99
N LYS A 369 -7.82 32.34 -8.33
CA LYS A 369 -8.23 33.61 -8.94
C LYS A 369 -7.42 33.93 -10.20
N GLU A 370 -6.10 33.75 -10.13
CA GLU A 370 -5.24 33.95 -11.30
C GLU A 370 -5.47 32.88 -12.38
N TYR A 371 -5.74 31.63 -11.98
CA TYR A 371 -5.97 30.54 -12.92
C TYR A 371 -7.25 30.71 -13.76
N VAL A 372 -8.30 31.28 -13.17
CA VAL A 372 -9.62 31.46 -13.81
C VAL A 372 -9.81 32.83 -14.47
N LYS A 373 -8.90 33.79 -14.23
CA LYS A 373 -9.04 35.20 -14.64
C LYS A 373 -9.44 35.40 -16.10
N ASP A 374 -8.84 34.63 -17.01
CA ASP A 374 -9.07 34.70 -18.45
C ASP A 374 -9.84 33.49 -18.99
N LYS A 375 -10.55 32.75 -18.11
CA LYS A 375 -11.26 31.51 -18.45
C LYS A 375 -12.72 31.61 -18.03
N ASN A 376 -13.61 31.07 -18.86
CA ASN A 376 -15.04 31.01 -18.55
C ASN A 376 -15.38 29.82 -17.63
N TYR A 377 -14.70 29.71 -16.49
CA TYR A 377 -14.88 28.63 -15.51
C TYR A 377 -15.69 29.12 -14.31
N THR A 378 -16.52 28.24 -13.75
CA THR A 378 -17.20 28.52 -12.48
C THR A 378 -16.26 28.16 -11.35
N PHE A 379 -16.13 29.02 -10.34
CA PHE A 379 -15.28 28.75 -9.19
C PHE A 379 -15.90 29.24 -7.89
N TYR A 380 -15.53 28.58 -6.80
CA TYR A 380 -15.95 28.90 -5.43
C TYR A 380 -14.70 28.99 -4.54
N ILE A 381 -14.61 30.02 -3.71
CA ILE A 381 -13.50 30.19 -2.76
C ILE A 381 -14.07 30.31 -1.36
N TYR A 382 -13.48 29.54 -0.44
CA TYR A 382 -13.82 29.54 0.98
C TYR A 382 -12.59 29.99 1.77
N ASN A 383 -12.43 31.32 1.93
CA ASN A 383 -11.24 31.92 2.55
C ASN A 383 -11.00 31.41 3.98
N GLU A 384 -12.06 31.18 4.76
CA GLU A 384 -12.00 30.69 6.15
C GLU A 384 -11.28 29.34 6.27
N PHE A 385 -11.38 28.49 5.23
CA PHE A 385 -10.74 27.18 5.19
C PHE A 385 -9.52 27.13 4.28
N MET A 386 -9.21 28.25 3.61
CA MET A 386 -8.15 28.37 2.63
C MET A 386 -8.28 27.34 1.49
N THR A 387 -9.53 27.09 1.07
CA THR A 387 -9.88 26.14 0.01
C THR A 387 -10.66 26.81 -1.11
N GLY A 388 -10.77 26.13 -2.23
CA GLY A 388 -11.68 26.50 -3.30
C GLY A 388 -11.88 25.37 -4.30
N GLN A 389 -12.89 25.51 -5.14
CA GLN A 389 -13.23 24.54 -6.17
C GLN A 389 -13.30 25.27 -7.52
N VAL A 390 -12.74 24.66 -8.56
CA VAL A 390 -12.89 25.12 -9.94
C VAL A 390 -13.63 24.05 -10.74
N ILE A 391 -14.73 24.45 -11.37
CA ILE A 391 -15.49 23.62 -12.30
C ILE A 391 -15.08 24.02 -13.71
N ILE A 392 -14.36 23.13 -14.37
CA ILE A 392 -13.88 23.32 -15.74
C ILE A 392 -14.90 22.76 -16.74
N GLU A 393 -14.58 22.85 -18.03
CA GLU A 393 -15.39 22.30 -19.12
C GLU A 393 -15.76 20.82 -18.88
N ASN A 394 -16.97 20.44 -19.32
CA ASN A 394 -17.56 19.11 -19.13
C ASN A 394 -17.92 18.75 -17.68
N GLY A 395 -17.96 19.72 -16.77
CA GLY A 395 -18.40 19.53 -15.38
C GLY A 395 -17.37 18.85 -14.48
N LEU A 396 -16.12 18.73 -14.94
CA LEU A 396 -15.02 18.22 -14.12
C LEU A 396 -14.70 19.22 -13.01
N LYS A 397 -14.49 18.70 -11.80
CA LYS A 397 -14.22 19.49 -10.59
C LYS A 397 -12.76 19.31 -10.17
N LEU A 398 -12.11 20.41 -9.85
CA LEU A 398 -10.77 20.46 -9.27
C LEU A 398 -10.88 21.14 -7.91
N ASP A 399 -10.57 20.40 -6.84
CA ASP A 399 -10.59 20.92 -5.49
C ASP A 399 -9.19 21.37 -5.08
N PHE A 400 -9.08 22.58 -4.55
CA PHE A 400 -7.83 23.20 -4.14
C PHE A 400 -7.84 23.47 -2.64
N SER A 401 -6.71 23.22 -1.99
CA SER A 401 -6.48 23.54 -0.59
C SER A 401 -5.08 24.06 -0.36
N THR A 402 -4.93 25.07 0.49
CA THR A 402 -3.60 25.49 0.96
C THR A 402 -3.05 24.46 1.94
N ALA A 403 -1.78 24.07 1.79
CA ALA A 403 -1.08 23.20 2.73
C ALA A 403 -1.16 23.80 4.14
N ARG A 404 -1.65 23.00 5.09
CA ARG A 404 -1.96 23.50 6.44
C ARG A 404 -1.59 22.53 7.55
N LYS A 405 -1.24 23.10 8.69
CA LYS A 405 -1.11 22.39 9.95
C LYS A 405 -2.43 22.50 10.70
N GLU A 406 -2.83 21.41 11.34
CA GLU A 406 -4.07 21.35 12.13
C GLU A 406 -3.74 21.21 13.61
N GLU A 407 -4.34 22.06 14.43
CA GLU A 407 -4.29 21.92 15.88
C GLU A 407 -5.68 21.58 16.43
N TYR A 408 -5.78 20.42 17.08
CA TYR A 408 -6.99 19.95 17.77
C TYR A 408 -6.97 20.46 19.21
N GLN A 409 -8.05 21.14 19.62
CA GLN A 409 -8.19 21.65 20.99
C GLN A 409 -8.60 20.55 21.99
N SER A 410 -9.38 19.57 21.52
CA SER A 410 -9.82 18.41 22.29
C SER A 410 -10.05 17.21 21.36
N PRO A 411 -10.03 15.96 21.88
CA PRO A 411 -10.34 14.76 21.10
C PRO A 411 -11.66 14.87 20.34
N GLY A 412 -11.63 14.68 19.01
CA GLY A 412 -12.83 14.70 18.16
C GLY A 412 -13.36 16.08 17.73
N ALA A 413 -12.75 17.19 18.16
CA ALA A 413 -13.14 18.55 17.75
C ALA A 413 -12.70 18.90 16.30
N TYR A 414 -13.27 19.95 15.72
CA TYR A 414 -12.77 20.52 14.46
C TYR A 414 -11.42 21.23 14.70
N PRO A 415 -10.44 21.12 13.77
CA PRO A 415 -9.12 21.70 13.96
C PRO A 415 -9.04 23.20 13.60
N LYS A 416 -8.11 23.93 14.23
CA LYS A 416 -7.64 25.25 13.75
C LYS A 416 -6.55 25.07 12.68
N VAL A 417 -6.49 25.95 11.68
CA VAL A 417 -5.62 25.81 10.50
C VAL A 417 -4.61 26.96 10.36
N GLU A 418 -3.36 26.63 10.03
CA GLU A 418 -2.27 27.58 9.75
C GLU A 418 -1.50 27.16 8.48
N LYS A 419 -0.89 28.10 7.73
CA LYS A 419 -0.06 27.77 6.55
C LYS A 419 1.12 26.88 6.96
N ALA A 420 1.36 25.83 6.19
CA ALA A 420 2.37 24.83 6.53
C ALA A 420 3.07 24.26 5.30
N THR A 421 4.09 23.45 5.55
CA THR A 421 4.77 22.68 4.50
C THR A 421 3.92 21.52 4.01
N LEU A 422 4.22 20.98 2.81
CA LEU A 422 3.57 19.75 2.33
C LEU A 422 3.73 18.60 3.34
N PHE A 423 4.92 18.45 3.95
CA PHE A 423 5.17 17.40 4.93
C PHE A 423 4.21 17.48 6.12
N GLU A 424 4.02 18.68 6.69
CA GLU A 424 3.13 18.90 7.84
C GLU A 424 1.65 18.65 7.48
N ASP A 425 1.21 19.02 6.27
CA ASP A 425 -0.14 18.69 5.81
C ASP A 425 -0.35 17.18 5.63
N LEU A 426 0.65 16.49 5.11
CA LEU A 426 0.55 15.04 4.92
C LEU A 426 0.64 14.29 6.27
N TYR A 427 1.40 14.80 7.25
CA TYR A 427 1.56 14.20 8.57
C TYR A 427 0.28 14.21 9.42
N ARG A 428 -0.59 15.20 9.24
CA ARG A 428 -1.89 15.28 9.96
C ARG A 428 -2.98 14.33 9.41
N ARG A 429 -2.70 13.59 8.33
CA ARG A 429 -3.68 12.70 7.69
C ARG A 429 -3.89 11.41 8.49
N ASP A 430 -4.83 10.59 8.02
CA ASP A 430 -5.26 9.40 8.73
C ASP A 430 -4.28 8.22 8.59
N PHE A 431 -3.93 7.87 7.35
CA PHE A 431 -3.12 6.68 7.03
C PHE A 431 -2.06 6.99 5.98
N THR A 432 -0.94 6.27 6.06
CA THR A 432 0.20 6.36 5.12
C THR A 432 -0.25 6.24 3.67
N ILE A 433 -1.14 5.29 3.35
CA ILE A 433 -1.65 5.11 1.99
C ILE A 433 -2.35 6.34 1.40
N ASN A 434 -2.75 7.31 2.22
CA ASN A 434 -3.41 8.56 1.83
C ASN A 434 -2.47 9.79 1.93
N THR A 435 -1.16 9.60 2.15
CA THR A 435 -0.15 10.67 2.27
C THR A 435 0.73 10.82 1.03
N LEU A 436 0.37 10.18 -0.07
CA LEU A 436 1.13 10.28 -1.31
C LEU A 436 0.76 11.56 -2.06
N ALA A 437 1.76 12.21 -2.64
CA ALA A 437 1.60 13.44 -3.40
C ALA A 437 2.38 13.35 -4.73
N ILE A 438 1.80 13.82 -5.83
CA ILE A 438 2.49 13.97 -7.12
C ILE A 438 2.63 15.46 -7.42
N GLU A 439 3.85 15.95 -7.54
CA GLU A 439 4.13 17.35 -7.86
C GLU A 439 3.71 17.66 -9.31
N ILE A 440 2.97 18.76 -9.48
CA ILE A 440 2.53 19.26 -10.78
C ILE A 440 3.15 20.60 -11.15
N THR A 441 3.97 21.19 -10.27
CA THR A 441 4.80 22.36 -10.60
C THR A 441 5.75 22.03 -11.76
N SER A 442 5.92 22.94 -12.72
CA SER A 442 6.60 22.62 -13.99
C SER A 442 8.05 22.15 -13.85
N SER A 443 8.79 22.65 -12.85
CA SER A 443 10.17 22.21 -12.57
C SER A 443 10.28 20.73 -12.18
N ASN A 444 9.22 20.18 -11.55
CA ASN A 444 9.21 18.86 -10.92
C ASN A 444 8.00 18.02 -11.34
N TYR A 445 7.43 18.30 -12.52
CA TYR A 445 6.18 17.71 -12.97
C TYR A 445 6.24 16.18 -13.01
N GLY A 446 5.31 15.54 -12.31
CA GLY A 446 5.17 14.09 -12.26
C GLY A 446 6.09 13.41 -11.24
N ILE A 447 6.78 14.14 -10.37
CA ILE A 447 7.55 13.55 -9.27
C ILE A 447 6.59 13.12 -8.15
N LEU A 448 6.57 11.83 -7.83
CA LEU A 448 5.87 11.28 -6.67
C LEU A 448 6.72 11.50 -5.41
N ILE A 449 6.08 12.01 -4.37
CA ILE A 449 6.61 12.28 -3.03
C ILE A 449 5.96 11.28 -2.07
N ASP A 450 6.80 10.49 -1.40
CA ASP A 450 6.40 9.54 -0.36
C ASP A 450 7.26 9.77 0.89
N TYR A 451 6.76 10.56 1.84
CA TYR A 451 7.44 10.84 3.11
C TYR A 451 7.29 9.73 4.14
N PHE A 452 6.34 8.80 3.96
CA PHE A 452 5.88 7.91 5.03
C PHE A 452 5.86 6.43 4.64
N ASP A 453 6.60 6.03 3.59
CA ASP A 453 6.66 4.66 3.07
C ASP A 453 5.28 4.09 2.65
N ALA A 454 4.40 4.96 2.18
CA ALA A 454 3.05 4.60 1.74
C ALA A 454 3.05 3.60 0.57
N ILE A 455 4.01 3.69 -0.35
CA ILE A 455 4.16 2.74 -1.47
C ILE A 455 4.42 1.32 -0.95
N ARG A 456 5.24 1.21 0.11
CA ARG A 456 5.52 -0.07 0.74
C ARG A 456 4.27 -0.63 1.40
N ASP A 457 3.53 0.19 2.16
CA ASP A 457 2.29 -0.23 2.79
C ASP A 457 1.24 -0.68 1.76
N ILE A 458 1.13 0.01 0.61
CA ILE A 458 0.27 -0.41 -0.49
C ILE A 458 0.70 -1.77 -1.06
N LYS A 459 2.00 -1.98 -1.28
CA LYS A 459 2.54 -3.27 -1.78
C LYS A 459 2.32 -4.41 -0.79
N GLU A 460 2.53 -4.15 0.49
CA GLU A 460 2.37 -5.12 1.58
C GLU A 460 0.91 -5.27 2.03
N LYS A 461 -0.03 -4.51 1.43
CA LYS A 461 -1.47 -4.49 1.73
C LYS A 461 -1.76 -4.16 3.20
N ARG A 462 -1.17 -3.07 3.69
CA ARG A 462 -1.28 -2.62 5.08
C ARG A 462 -1.96 -1.25 5.19
N ILE A 463 -2.80 -1.11 6.21
CA ILE A 463 -3.32 0.18 6.70
C ILE A 463 -2.51 0.53 7.95
N ARG A 464 -1.78 1.65 7.89
CA ARG A 464 -0.92 2.12 8.98
C ARG A 464 -1.21 3.59 9.28
N ILE A 465 -1.37 3.92 10.56
CA ILE A 465 -1.51 5.30 11.05
C ILE A 465 -0.15 6.01 11.07
N LEU A 466 -0.17 7.34 11.04
CA LEU A 466 1.06 8.16 10.98
C LEU A 466 1.75 8.34 12.35
N HIS A 467 0.99 8.27 13.45
CA HIS A 467 1.50 8.40 14.81
C HIS A 467 0.55 7.73 15.81
N SER A 468 1.07 7.38 16.99
CA SER A 468 0.35 6.58 18.00
C SER A 468 -0.92 7.20 18.59
N LEU A 469 -1.10 8.52 18.47
CA LEU A 469 -2.29 9.23 18.97
C LEU A 469 -3.34 9.51 17.89
N SER A 470 -3.16 8.98 16.68
CA SER A 470 -4.08 9.24 15.55
C SER A 470 -5.55 8.98 15.89
N PHE A 471 -5.86 7.87 16.59
CA PHE A 471 -7.24 7.55 17.01
C PHE A 471 -7.73 8.36 18.22
N VAL A 472 -6.84 8.95 19.00
CA VAL A 472 -7.19 9.83 20.13
C VAL A 472 -7.58 11.20 19.60
N GLU A 473 -6.81 11.75 18.66
CA GLU A 473 -7.10 13.04 18.03
C GLU A 473 -8.41 12.99 17.25
N ASP A 474 -8.59 11.95 16.43
CA ASP A 474 -9.82 11.77 15.66
C ASP A 474 -10.31 10.30 15.71
N PRO A 475 -11.23 9.96 16.64
CA PRO A 475 -11.73 8.60 16.76
C PRO A 475 -12.50 8.11 15.52
N ILE A 476 -12.94 9.00 14.62
CA ILE A 476 -13.56 8.61 13.34
C ILE A 476 -12.58 7.80 12.47
N ARG A 477 -11.27 7.99 12.67
CA ARG A 477 -10.24 7.21 11.98
C ARG A 477 -10.37 5.71 12.26
N ILE A 478 -10.99 5.27 13.36
CA ILE A 478 -11.27 3.85 13.62
C ILE A 478 -12.19 3.28 12.53
N LEU A 479 -13.31 3.96 12.26
CA LEU A 479 -14.26 3.55 11.22
C LEU A 479 -13.64 3.60 9.83
N ARG A 480 -12.82 4.64 9.56
CA ARG A 480 -12.09 4.80 8.31
C ARG A 480 -11.06 3.69 8.09
N ALA A 481 -10.29 3.33 9.11
CA ALA A 481 -9.27 2.29 9.05
C ALA A 481 -9.91 0.96 8.62
N LEU A 482 -11.00 0.60 9.26
CA LEU A 482 -11.74 -0.63 9.00
C LEU A 482 -12.47 -0.59 7.65
N ARG A 483 -13.01 0.57 7.24
CA ARG A 483 -13.59 0.76 5.90
C ARG A 483 -12.53 0.58 4.82
N PHE A 484 -11.35 1.22 4.94
CA PHE A 484 -10.27 1.07 3.96
C PHE A 484 -9.69 -0.34 3.96
N ALA A 485 -9.53 -0.97 5.13
CA ALA A 485 -9.11 -2.36 5.24
C ALA A 485 -10.08 -3.30 4.48
N GLY A 486 -11.39 -3.16 4.68
CA GLY A 486 -12.40 -3.94 3.96
C GLY A 486 -12.45 -3.63 2.46
N ARG A 487 -12.52 -2.35 2.09
CA ARG A 487 -12.56 -1.87 0.69
C ARG A 487 -11.40 -2.40 -0.14
N PHE A 488 -10.17 -2.32 0.38
CA PHE A 488 -8.96 -2.72 -0.34
C PHE A 488 -8.54 -4.16 -0.08
N ASN A 489 -9.20 -4.85 0.85
CA ASN A 489 -8.76 -6.15 1.38
C ASN A 489 -7.32 -6.07 1.92
N PHE A 490 -7.06 -5.02 2.70
CA PHE A 490 -5.79 -4.78 3.38
C PHE A 490 -5.92 -5.22 4.85
N LYS A 491 -4.79 -5.47 5.49
CA LYS A 491 -4.71 -5.76 6.92
C LYS A 491 -4.29 -4.50 7.68
N LEU A 492 -4.72 -4.36 8.93
CA LEU A 492 -4.13 -3.35 9.80
C LEU A 492 -2.68 -3.74 10.10
N GLU A 493 -1.77 -2.77 10.12
CA GLU A 493 -0.44 -2.98 10.66
C GLU A 493 -0.52 -3.27 12.18
N LYS A 494 0.41 -4.04 12.74
CA LYS A 494 0.32 -4.59 14.10
C LYS A 494 0.11 -3.50 15.18
N ASN A 495 0.90 -2.44 15.16
CA ASN A 495 0.76 -1.34 16.12
C ASN A 495 -0.55 -0.58 15.89
N THR A 496 -0.94 -0.40 14.63
CA THR A 496 -2.23 0.20 14.25
C THR A 496 -3.41 -0.63 14.77
N GLU A 497 -3.38 -1.96 14.66
CA GLU A 497 -4.41 -2.88 15.19
C GLU A 497 -4.48 -2.83 16.72
N LYS A 498 -3.31 -2.81 17.38
CA LYS A 498 -3.19 -2.66 18.85
C LYS A 498 -3.85 -1.37 19.32
N LEU A 499 -3.50 -0.24 18.71
CA LEU A 499 -4.02 1.07 19.08
C LEU A 499 -5.51 1.20 18.75
N LEU A 500 -5.96 0.68 17.61
CA LEU A 500 -7.39 0.66 17.26
C LEU A 500 -8.19 -0.12 18.30
N THR A 501 -7.74 -1.31 18.67
CA THR A 501 -8.41 -2.18 19.65
C THR A 501 -8.48 -1.47 21.01
N TYR A 502 -7.35 -0.94 21.47
CA TYR A 502 -7.28 -0.14 22.70
C TYR A 502 -8.27 1.04 22.67
N SER A 503 -8.32 1.77 21.56
CA SER A 503 -9.21 2.92 21.43
C SER A 503 -10.69 2.56 21.46
N VAL A 504 -11.08 1.44 20.87
CA VAL A 504 -12.45 0.93 20.93
C VAL A 504 -12.81 0.46 22.34
N GLU A 505 -11.91 -0.23 23.03
CA GLU A 505 -12.11 -0.70 24.41
C GLU A 505 -12.30 0.47 25.38
N LYS A 506 -11.49 1.52 25.24
CA LYS A 506 -11.60 2.77 26.02
C LYS A 506 -12.82 3.62 25.65
N GLY A 507 -13.57 3.25 24.62
CA GLY A 507 -14.78 3.96 24.22
C GLY A 507 -14.50 5.29 23.52
N LEU A 508 -13.36 5.50 22.89
CA LEU A 508 -13.05 6.77 22.20
C LEU A 508 -14.06 7.11 21.08
N LEU A 509 -14.72 6.12 20.49
CA LEU A 509 -15.82 6.36 19.55
C LEU A 509 -17.04 7.04 20.19
N SER A 510 -17.26 6.91 21.51
CA SER A 510 -18.43 7.53 22.16
C SER A 510 -18.29 9.04 22.26
N VAL A 511 -17.06 9.57 22.32
CA VAL A 511 -16.78 11.01 22.39
C VAL A 511 -16.71 11.67 21.02
N ALA A 512 -16.67 10.90 19.92
CA ALA A 512 -16.67 11.46 18.58
C ALA A 512 -18.04 12.08 18.20
N PRO A 513 -18.05 13.18 17.42
CA PRO A 513 -19.29 13.78 16.95
C PRO A 513 -20.17 12.78 16.20
N LYS A 514 -21.42 12.60 16.66
CA LYS A 514 -22.35 11.60 16.13
C LYS A 514 -22.63 11.77 14.63
N GLY A 515 -22.70 13.01 14.15
CA GLY A 515 -22.84 13.32 12.72
C GLY A 515 -21.66 12.87 11.86
N ARG A 516 -20.42 12.87 12.40
CA ARG A 516 -19.25 12.36 11.67
C ARG A 516 -19.23 10.82 11.63
N ILE A 517 -19.71 10.17 12.69
CA ILE A 517 -19.92 8.71 12.70
C ILE A 517 -20.96 8.34 11.64
N ASN A 518 -22.10 9.04 11.62
CA ASN A 518 -23.15 8.88 10.62
C ASN A 518 -22.61 8.97 9.19
N LEU A 519 -21.85 10.01 8.88
CA LEU A 519 -21.24 10.20 7.56
C LEU A 519 -20.34 9.01 7.17
N GLU A 520 -19.47 8.58 8.09
CA GLU A 520 -18.54 7.49 7.82
C GLU A 520 -19.24 6.13 7.67
N LEU A 521 -20.33 5.89 8.40
CA LEU A 521 -21.19 4.71 8.22
C LEU A 521 -21.93 4.74 6.89
N ASN A 522 -22.48 5.88 6.49
CA ASN A 522 -23.08 6.06 5.16
C ASN A 522 -22.09 5.72 4.05
N LEU A 523 -20.85 6.23 4.15
CA LEU A 523 -19.79 5.88 3.22
C LEU A 523 -19.50 4.37 3.22
N ALA A 524 -19.48 3.71 4.38
CA ALA A 524 -19.27 2.27 4.47
C ALA A 524 -20.41 1.45 3.81
N PHE A 525 -21.66 1.87 3.93
CA PHE A 525 -22.81 1.21 3.27
C PHE A 525 -22.80 1.35 1.75
N GLU A 526 -22.13 2.38 1.23
CA GLU A 526 -22.00 2.59 -0.21
C GLU A 526 -20.88 1.78 -0.87
N GLU A 527 -19.88 1.32 -0.10
CA GLU A 527 -18.77 0.53 -0.61
C GLU A 527 -19.22 -0.83 -1.16
N GLU A 528 -18.62 -1.27 -2.26
CA GLU A 528 -18.90 -2.58 -2.88
C GLU A 528 -18.67 -3.76 -1.91
N LYS A 529 -17.69 -3.61 -1.00
CA LYS A 529 -17.32 -4.63 0.00
C LYS A 529 -17.92 -4.34 1.38
N VAL A 530 -19.14 -3.80 1.43
CA VAL A 530 -19.85 -3.47 2.67
C VAL A 530 -19.89 -4.62 3.67
N ILE A 531 -20.13 -5.86 3.25
CA ILE A 531 -20.19 -7.04 4.15
C ILE A 531 -18.83 -7.27 4.85
N GLU A 532 -17.72 -7.19 4.12
CA GLU A 532 -16.38 -7.32 4.69
C GLU A 532 -16.06 -6.18 5.68
N ILE A 533 -16.49 -4.96 5.38
CA ILE A 533 -16.34 -3.81 6.26
C ILE A 533 -17.14 -4.00 7.55
N LEU A 534 -18.39 -4.46 7.44
CA LEU A 534 -19.25 -4.73 8.59
C LEU A 534 -18.69 -5.86 9.45
N LYS A 535 -18.12 -6.93 8.84
CA LYS A 535 -17.41 -7.99 9.57
C LYS A 535 -16.19 -7.49 10.32
N LEU A 536 -15.44 -6.54 9.74
CA LEU A 536 -14.35 -5.88 10.46
C LEU A 536 -14.86 -5.03 11.62
N TYR A 537 -15.96 -4.29 11.42
CA TYR A 537 -16.57 -3.54 12.52
C TYR A 537 -17.03 -4.47 13.65
N ASP A 538 -17.56 -5.65 13.36
CA ASP A 538 -17.92 -6.64 14.38
C ASP A 538 -16.68 -7.24 15.06
N LYS A 539 -15.66 -7.65 14.29
CA LYS A 539 -14.39 -8.22 14.79
C LYS A 539 -13.77 -7.32 15.86
N TYR A 540 -13.74 -6.01 15.64
CA TYR A 540 -13.18 -5.05 16.60
C TYR A 540 -14.22 -4.45 17.55
N LYS A 541 -15.42 -5.04 17.66
CA LYS A 541 -16.51 -4.63 18.56
C LYS A 541 -17.04 -3.20 18.31
N VAL A 542 -16.73 -2.61 17.16
CA VAL A 542 -17.19 -1.28 16.76
C VAL A 542 -18.69 -1.27 16.56
N LEU A 543 -19.26 -2.31 15.92
CA LEU A 543 -20.72 -2.42 15.76
C LEU A 543 -21.42 -2.41 17.10
N ASN A 544 -20.96 -3.22 18.06
CA ASN A 544 -21.56 -3.27 19.40
C ASN A 544 -21.48 -1.93 20.16
N LYS A 545 -20.43 -1.13 19.93
CA LYS A 545 -20.27 0.21 20.54
C LYS A 545 -21.14 1.29 19.89
N ILE A 546 -21.54 1.10 18.63
CA ILE A 546 -22.40 2.03 17.89
C ILE A 546 -23.86 1.60 18.00
N PHE A 547 -24.16 0.35 17.65
CA PHE A 547 -25.48 -0.23 17.71
C PHE A 547 -25.53 -1.27 18.82
N THR A 548 -26.35 -0.98 19.83
CA THR A 548 -26.47 -1.82 21.03
C THR A 548 -26.85 -3.25 20.65
N GLN A 549 -26.19 -4.25 21.25
CA GLN A 549 -26.47 -5.68 21.06
C GLN A 549 -26.45 -6.15 19.58
N THR A 550 -25.63 -5.52 18.73
CA THR A 550 -25.53 -5.88 17.31
C THR A 550 -24.22 -6.60 17.00
N HIS A 551 -24.33 -7.77 16.37
CA HIS A 551 -23.22 -8.64 15.95
C HIS A 551 -23.50 -9.25 14.57
N ILE A 552 -22.44 -9.73 13.90
CA ILE A 552 -22.55 -10.41 12.61
C ILE A 552 -22.20 -11.88 12.82
N ASP A 553 -23.22 -12.65 13.18
CA ASP A 553 -23.14 -14.10 13.13
C ASP A 553 -23.34 -14.62 11.70
N SER A 554 -23.19 -15.94 11.51
CA SER A 554 -23.36 -16.56 10.20
C SER A 554 -24.76 -16.35 9.61
N LYS A 555 -25.80 -16.23 10.44
CA LYS A 555 -27.18 -15.98 9.97
C LYS A 555 -27.31 -14.55 9.43
N LYS A 556 -26.78 -13.56 10.14
CA LYS A 556 -26.77 -12.16 9.71
C LYS A 556 -25.94 -11.96 8.46
N GLU A 557 -24.79 -12.62 8.34
CA GLU A 557 -23.97 -12.59 7.11
C GLU A 557 -24.77 -13.09 5.89
N ILE A 558 -25.50 -14.20 6.02
CA ILE A 558 -26.39 -14.71 4.95
C ILE A 558 -27.48 -13.69 4.60
N LEU A 559 -28.10 -13.06 5.60
CA LEU A 559 -29.12 -12.03 5.36
C LEU A 559 -28.54 -10.80 4.64
N LEU A 560 -27.34 -10.35 5.02
CA LEU A 560 -26.67 -9.22 4.37
C LEU A 560 -26.30 -9.55 2.92
N GLN A 561 -25.88 -10.79 2.63
CA GLN A 561 -25.64 -11.25 1.26
C GLN A 561 -26.95 -11.30 0.46
N LYS A 562 -28.02 -11.85 1.04
CA LYS A 562 -29.36 -11.84 0.42
C LYS A 562 -29.84 -10.42 0.16
N LEU A 563 -29.54 -9.46 1.04
CA LEU A 563 -29.86 -8.04 0.83
C LEU A 563 -29.12 -7.46 -0.38
N THR A 564 -27.82 -7.72 -0.53
CA THR A 564 -27.06 -7.24 -1.69
C THR A 564 -27.62 -7.81 -3.00
N ASP A 565 -27.99 -9.09 -3.01
CA ASP A 565 -28.58 -9.74 -4.17
C ASP A 565 -29.96 -9.15 -4.50
N ASN A 566 -30.78 -8.90 -3.48
CA ASN A 566 -32.11 -8.29 -3.62
C ASN A 566 -32.06 -6.84 -4.10
N LEU A 567 -31.07 -6.05 -3.67
CA LEU A 567 -30.86 -4.68 -4.17
C LEU A 567 -30.61 -4.68 -5.68
N VAL A 568 -29.76 -5.60 -6.17
CA VAL A 568 -29.47 -5.75 -7.60
C VAL A 568 -30.71 -6.26 -8.35
N LEU A 569 -31.37 -7.31 -7.84
CA LEU A 569 -32.55 -7.89 -8.46
C LEU A 569 -33.67 -6.85 -8.64
N LEU A 570 -34.00 -6.12 -7.57
CA LEU A 570 -35.08 -5.13 -7.57
C LEU A 570 -34.78 -3.97 -8.54
N GLN A 571 -33.53 -3.58 -8.69
CA GLN A 571 -33.14 -2.58 -9.70
C GLN A 571 -33.56 -2.98 -11.12
N HIS A 572 -33.64 -4.28 -11.43
CA HIS A 572 -34.05 -4.79 -12.75
C HIS A 572 -35.57 -5.04 -12.88
N ILE A 573 -36.23 -5.53 -11.83
CA ILE A 573 -37.65 -5.91 -11.88
C ILE A 573 -38.60 -4.80 -11.45
N LYS A 574 -38.16 -3.91 -10.55
CA LYS A 574 -38.92 -2.76 -10.06
C LYS A 574 -37.99 -1.56 -9.82
N PRO A 575 -37.51 -0.88 -10.88
CA PRO A 575 -36.54 0.20 -10.72
C PRO A 575 -37.04 1.30 -9.78
N TYR A 576 -36.28 1.58 -8.72
CA TYR A 576 -36.54 2.63 -7.74
C TYR A 576 -35.21 3.08 -7.14
N ASN A 577 -35.17 4.25 -6.49
CA ASN A 577 -33.97 4.68 -5.77
C ASN A 577 -33.94 4.03 -4.38
N TYR A 578 -33.45 2.79 -4.33
CA TYR A 578 -33.32 2.04 -3.08
C TYR A 578 -32.11 2.53 -2.29
N SER A 579 -32.35 3.18 -1.15
CA SER A 579 -31.29 3.65 -0.25
C SER A 579 -30.55 2.45 0.36
N LYS A 580 -29.24 2.30 0.07
CA LYS A 580 -28.43 1.24 0.68
C LYS A 580 -28.39 1.40 2.19
N THR A 581 -28.09 2.61 2.68
CA THR A 581 -28.07 2.93 4.12
C THR A 581 -29.33 2.45 4.82
N THR A 582 -30.50 2.85 4.34
CA THR A 582 -31.78 2.51 4.97
C THR A 582 -32.00 1.00 5.03
N ASN A 583 -31.73 0.29 3.92
CA ASN A 583 -31.92 -1.16 3.87
C ASN A 583 -30.90 -1.93 4.72
N PHE A 584 -29.63 -1.52 4.70
CA PHE A 584 -28.60 -2.14 5.55
C PHE A 584 -28.90 -1.92 7.03
N LEU A 585 -29.28 -0.71 7.44
CA LEU A 585 -29.63 -0.44 8.83
C LEU A 585 -30.82 -1.27 9.30
N PHE A 586 -31.90 -1.35 8.51
CA PHE A 586 -33.06 -2.15 8.90
C PHE A 586 -32.76 -3.66 8.96
N VAL A 587 -31.97 -4.21 8.04
CA VAL A 587 -31.54 -5.62 8.13
C VAL A 587 -30.56 -5.85 9.28
N LEU A 588 -29.66 -4.89 9.56
CA LEU A 588 -28.70 -4.98 10.67
C LEU A 588 -29.39 -4.91 12.04
N LEU A 589 -30.44 -4.12 12.17
CA LEU A 589 -31.13 -3.89 13.44
C LEU A 589 -32.42 -4.72 13.60
N SER A 590 -32.78 -5.55 12.61
CA SER A 590 -34.04 -6.32 12.58
C SER A 590 -34.27 -7.28 13.74
N HIS A 591 -33.24 -7.62 14.51
CA HIS A 591 -33.35 -8.47 15.70
C HIS A 591 -33.76 -7.70 16.96
N LEU A 592 -33.75 -6.37 16.92
CA LEU A 592 -34.09 -5.51 18.04
C LEU A 592 -35.59 -5.15 18.03
N PRO A 593 -36.19 -4.90 19.22
CA PRO A 593 -37.48 -4.21 19.34
C PRO A 593 -37.48 -2.85 18.62
N THR A 594 -38.63 -2.45 18.08
CA THR A 594 -38.80 -1.21 17.30
C THR A 594 -38.30 0.03 18.05
N GLU A 595 -38.54 0.10 19.37
CA GLU A 595 -38.12 1.20 20.22
C GLU A 595 -36.59 1.33 20.24
N LEU A 596 -35.88 0.21 20.37
CA LEU A 596 -34.42 0.18 20.35
C LEU A 596 -33.86 0.49 18.96
N ILE A 597 -34.54 0.07 17.88
CA ILE A 597 -34.13 0.47 16.52
C ILE A 597 -34.21 2.00 16.40
N TYR A 598 -35.32 2.61 16.81
CA TYR A 598 -35.53 4.05 16.76
C TYR A 598 -34.46 4.80 17.56
N GLU A 599 -34.18 4.38 18.80
CA GLU A 599 -33.17 5.00 19.66
C GLU A 599 -31.77 4.95 19.05
N ASN A 600 -31.34 3.79 18.56
CA ASN A 600 -30.05 3.62 17.90
C ASN A 600 -29.93 4.53 16.65
N LEU A 601 -30.98 4.63 15.84
CA LEU A 601 -30.99 5.50 14.65
C LEU A 601 -30.93 6.98 15.04
N LYS A 602 -31.73 7.40 16.03
CA LYS A 602 -31.75 8.78 16.51
C LYS A 602 -30.43 9.22 17.13
N GLN A 603 -29.80 8.36 17.92
CA GLN A 603 -28.54 8.64 18.59
C GLN A 603 -27.43 9.04 17.61
N TYR A 604 -27.44 8.47 16.40
CA TYR A 604 -26.45 8.74 15.36
C TYR A 604 -27.03 9.58 14.21
N HIS A 605 -28.09 10.36 14.46
CA HIS A 605 -28.68 11.28 13.48
C HIS A 605 -29.12 10.64 12.14
N PHE A 606 -29.51 9.36 12.16
CA PHE A 606 -30.23 8.73 11.04
C PHE A 606 -31.71 9.15 11.08
N ASP A 607 -31.97 10.45 10.99
CA ASP A 607 -33.30 11.04 11.23
C ASP A 607 -34.35 10.58 10.21
N LYS A 608 -33.93 10.33 8.97
CA LYS A 608 -34.79 9.80 7.91
C LYS A 608 -35.22 8.38 8.24
N GLU A 609 -34.26 7.51 8.55
CA GLU A 609 -34.48 6.11 8.88
C GLU A 609 -35.28 5.97 10.17
N ALA A 610 -35.00 6.78 11.18
CA ALA A 610 -35.75 6.80 12.43
C ALA A 610 -37.24 7.11 12.20
N LYS A 611 -37.57 8.07 11.32
CA LYS A 611 -38.97 8.36 10.92
C LYS A 611 -39.63 7.22 10.15
N LEU A 612 -38.85 6.42 9.44
CA LEU A 612 -39.35 5.29 8.65
C LEU A 612 -39.48 4.00 9.47
N CYS A 613 -38.83 3.91 10.64
CA CYS A 613 -38.72 2.70 11.44
C CYS A 613 -40.08 2.07 11.80
N ASP A 614 -40.99 2.82 12.41
CA ASP A 614 -42.32 2.31 12.81
C ASP A 614 -43.10 1.79 11.59
N LYS A 615 -43.06 2.55 10.50
CA LYS A 615 -43.75 2.20 9.26
C LYS A 615 -43.15 0.96 8.62
N PHE A 616 -41.83 0.82 8.64
CA PHE A 616 -41.12 -0.38 8.18
C PHE A 616 -41.56 -1.62 8.98
N VAL A 617 -41.57 -1.54 10.31
CA VAL A 617 -42.00 -2.67 11.16
C VAL A 617 -43.48 -3.00 10.94
N GLN A 618 -44.34 -1.99 10.80
CA GLN A 618 -45.75 -2.19 10.46
C GLN A 618 -45.90 -2.91 9.12
N ASP A 619 -45.28 -2.41 8.06
CA ASP A 619 -45.38 -2.96 6.71
C ASP A 619 -44.84 -4.39 6.63
N PHE A 620 -43.72 -4.66 7.31
CA PHE A 620 -43.16 -5.99 7.46
C PHE A 620 -44.15 -6.95 8.15
N ASN A 621 -44.71 -6.54 9.29
CA ASN A 621 -45.66 -7.35 10.04
C ASN A 621 -46.98 -7.58 9.29
N GLU A 622 -47.45 -6.60 8.52
CA GLU A 622 -48.64 -6.76 7.65
C GLU A 622 -48.39 -7.82 6.57
N ILE A 623 -47.23 -7.79 5.91
CA ILE A 623 -46.87 -8.79 4.88
C ILE A 623 -46.72 -10.18 5.51
N LEU A 624 -46.11 -10.28 6.69
CA LEU A 624 -45.96 -11.55 7.41
C LEU A 624 -47.30 -12.19 7.80
N LYS A 625 -48.37 -11.42 7.99
CA LYS A 625 -49.70 -11.95 8.34
C LYS A 625 -50.48 -12.47 7.14
N LEU A 626 -50.07 -12.15 5.92
CA LEU A 626 -50.82 -12.49 4.71
C LEU A 626 -50.28 -13.75 4.05
N GLU A 627 -51.20 -14.60 3.58
CA GLU A 627 -50.90 -15.78 2.77
C GLU A 627 -51.35 -15.62 1.31
N ASP A 628 -52.46 -14.92 1.08
CA ASP A 628 -53.02 -14.70 -0.26
C ASP A 628 -52.17 -13.69 -1.06
N ILE A 629 -51.72 -14.12 -2.25
CA ILE A 629 -50.84 -13.33 -3.14
C ILE A 629 -51.46 -11.99 -3.55
N PHE A 630 -52.78 -11.91 -3.70
CA PHE A 630 -53.45 -10.68 -4.11
C PHE A 630 -53.58 -9.69 -2.95
N GLN A 631 -53.77 -10.17 -1.73
CA GLN A 631 -53.70 -9.31 -0.54
C GLN A 631 -52.29 -8.77 -0.32
N ILE A 632 -51.25 -9.60 -0.52
CA ILE A 632 -49.85 -9.14 -0.49
C ILE A 632 -49.64 -8.02 -1.53
N TYR A 633 -50.12 -8.20 -2.76
CA TYR A 633 -50.07 -7.16 -3.80
C TYR A 633 -50.73 -5.85 -3.37
N LYS A 634 -51.90 -5.90 -2.72
CA LYS A 634 -52.59 -4.68 -2.22
C LYS A 634 -51.78 -3.95 -1.16
N ILE A 635 -51.05 -4.66 -0.30
CA ILE A 635 -50.15 -4.05 0.67
C ILE A 635 -48.92 -3.47 -0.01
N LEU A 636 -48.27 -4.21 -0.92
CA LEU A 636 -47.09 -3.74 -1.67
C LEU A 636 -47.34 -2.42 -2.44
N LYS A 637 -48.59 -2.14 -2.85
CA LYS A 637 -48.97 -0.86 -3.47
C LYS A 637 -48.95 0.35 -2.50
N LYS A 638 -48.96 0.10 -1.19
CA LYS A 638 -49.08 1.12 -0.14
C LYS A 638 -47.80 1.32 0.65
N ILE A 639 -46.91 0.33 0.67
CA ILE A 639 -45.65 0.41 1.42
C ILE A 639 -44.70 1.45 0.81
N ASN A 640 -43.76 1.95 1.61
CA ASN A 640 -42.67 2.75 1.06
C ASN A 640 -41.66 1.81 0.36
N LEU A 641 -41.46 2.02 -0.95
CA LEU A 641 -40.57 1.18 -1.75
C LEU A 641 -39.10 1.31 -1.35
N GLU A 642 -38.70 2.38 -0.66
CA GLU A 642 -37.30 2.63 -0.30
C GLU A 642 -36.67 1.47 0.49
N TYR A 643 -37.41 0.86 1.41
CA TYR A 643 -36.96 -0.26 2.25
C TYR A 643 -37.50 -1.64 1.80
N LEU A 644 -38.07 -1.72 0.59
CA LEU A 644 -38.55 -2.99 0.03
C LEU A 644 -37.45 -4.07 -0.04
N PRO A 645 -36.18 -3.77 -0.39
CA PRO A 645 -35.12 -4.77 -0.34
C PRO A 645 -34.93 -5.41 1.04
N ALA A 646 -35.04 -4.62 2.12
CA ALA A 646 -34.98 -5.12 3.49
C ALA A 646 -36.17 -6.03 3.81
N ILE A 647 -37.40 -5.64 3.45
CA ILE A 647 -38.59 -6.49 3.60
C ILE A 647 -38.39 -7.82 2.86
N LEU A 648 -38.02 -7.76 1.58
CA LEU A 648 -37.80 -8.94 0.74
C LEU A 648 -36.70 -9.86 1.30
N THR A 649 -35.72 -9.30 1.99
CA THR A 649 -34.66 -10.06 2.64
C THR A 649 -35.15 -10.84 3.86
N LEU A 650 -36.02 -10.21 4.67
CA LEU A 650 -36.44 -10.72 5.99
C LEU A 650 -37.64 -11.66 5.95
N VAL A 651 -38.45 -11.64 4.88
CA VAL A 651 -39.57 -12.58 4.72
C VAL A 651 -39.09 -14.01 4.43
N ASP A 652 -39.94 -14.98 4.72
CA ASP A 652 -39.72 -16.39 4.37
C ASP A 652 -39.76 -16.64 2.85
N GLU A 653 -39.31 -17.83 2.46
CA GLU A 653 -39.21 -18.27 1.06
C GLU A 653 -40.54 -18.25 0.28
N ASP A 654 -41.67 -18.56 0.92
CA ASP A 654 -42.97 -18.57 0.25
C ASP A 654 -43.41 -17.12 -0.07
N ARG A 655 -43.33 -16.23 0.91
CA ARG A 655 -43.62 -14.80 0.72
C ARG A 655 -42.65 -14.16 -0.28
N TYR A 656 -41.37 -14.51 -0.23
CA TYR A 656 -40.36 -14.07 -1.20
C TYR A 656 -40.81 -14.37 -2.63
N LYS A 657 -41.13 -15.65 -2.93
CA LYS A 657 -41.57 -16.08 -4.26
C LYS A 657 -42.85 -15.38 -4.71
N LYS A 658 -43.82 -15.20 -3.81
CA LYS A 658 -45.05 -14.46 -4.09
C LYS A 658 -44.77 -13.00 -4.46
N ILE A 659 -43.91 -12.30 -3.72
CA ILE A 659 -43.53 -10.91 -4.00
C ILE A 659 -42.83 -10.78 -5.35
N ILE A 660 -41.87 -11.67 -5.66
CA ILE A 660 -41.20 -11.68 -6.97
C ILE A 660 -42.21 -11.90 -8.11
N LYS A 661 -43.08 -12.91 -7.97
CA LYS A 661 -44.14 -13.18 -8.96
C LYS A 661 -45.06 -11.98 -9.17
N ILE A 662 -45.41 -11.25 -8.11
CA ILE A 662 -46.19 -10.01 -8.22
C ILE A 662 -45.48 -9.00 -9.13
N PHE A 663 -44.20 -8.73 -8.92
CA PHE A 663 -43.45 -7.79 -9.75
C PHE A 663 -43.26 -8.25 -11.19
N GLU A 664 -43.06 -9.55 -11.43
CA GLU A 664 -42.98 -10.11 -12.78
C GLU A 664 -44.30 -9.94 -13.54
N VAL A 665 -45.43 -10.22 -12.89
CA VAL A 665 -46.76 -10.06 -13.45
C VAL A 665 -47.09 -8.58 -13.68
N GLU A 666 -46.74 -7.68 -12.76
CA GLU A 666 -46.89 -6.22 -12.97
C GLU A 666 -46.07 -5.72 -14.17
N LYS A 667 -44.87 -6.27 -14.37
CA LYS A 667 -43.99 -5.90 -15.50
C LYS A 667 -44.53 -6.43 -16.84
N LYS A 668 -45.23 -7.57 -16.83
CA LYS A 668 -45.80 -8.22 -18.01
C LYS A 668 -47.27 -8.62 -17.80
N PRO A 669 -48.19 -7.65 -17.70
CA PRO A 669 -49.61 -7.96 -17.56
C PRO A 669 -50.13 -8.56 -18.88
N LEU A 670 -51.02 -9.55 -18.80
CA LEU A 670 -51.62 -10.18 -19.98
C LEU A 670 -52.49 -9.19 -20.78
N ILE A 671 -53.05 -8.18 -20.11
CA ILE A 671 -53.87 -7.16 -20.72
C ILE A 671 -53.51 -5.76 -20.18
N LYS A 672 -53.58 -4.75 -21.04
CA LYS A 672 -53.39 -3.33 -20.69
C LYS A 672 -54.66 -2.53 -21.00
N GLY A 673 -54.71 -1.27 -20.55
CA GLY A 673 -55.84 -0.38 -20.83
C GLY A 673 -56.15 -0.22 -22.34
N GLU A 674 -55.12 -0.21 -23.18
CA GLU A 674 -55.26 -0.17 -24.65
C GLU A 674 -56.02 -1.38 -25.21
N ASP A 675 -55.83 -2.56 -24.62
CA ASP A 675 -56.54 -3.76 -25.03
C ASP A 675 -58.02 -3.69 -24.65
N LEU A 676 -58.37 -3.05 -23.52
CA LEU A 676 -59.77 -2.80 -23.15
C LEU A 676 -60.46 -1.86 -24.14
N ILE A 677 -59.75 -0.85 -24.64
CA ILE A 677 -60.26 0.05 -25.70
C ILE A 677 -60.51 -0.73 -26.99
N LYS A 678 -59.57 -1.61 -27.39
CA LYS A 678 -59.74 -2.49 -28.56
C LYS A 678 -60.92 -3.46 -28.43
N LEU A 679 -61.31 -3.79 -27.20
CA LEU A 679 -62.49 -4.60 -26.90
C LEU A 679 -63.82 -3.82 -26.91
N GLY A 680 -63.79 -2.51 -27.22
CA GLY A 680 -64.98 -1.66 -27.34
C GLY A 680 -65.39 -0.95 -26.05
N LEU A 681 -64.60 -1.02 -24.98
CA LEU A 681 -64.88 -0.29 -23.73
C LEU A 681 -64.36 1.15 -23.81
N LYS A 682 -65.16 2.11 -23.33
CA LYS A 682 -64.74 3.51 -23.21
C LYS A 682 -63.97 3.73 -21.90
N PRO A 683 -62.85 4.51 -21.91
CA PRO A 683 -62.10 4.84 -20.70
C PRO A 683 -63.03 5.36 -19.59
N SER A 684 -63.02 4.69 -18.44
CA SER A 684 -63.87 5.02 -17.30
C SER A 684 -63.25 4.50 -16.01
N LYS A 685 -63.80 4.88 -14.84
CA LYS A 685 -63.35 4.35 -13.53
C LYS A 685 -63.36 2.81 -13.48
N LEU A 686 -64.24 2.18 -14.26
CA LEU A 686 -64.37 0.72 -14.39
C LEU A 686 -63.11 0.04 -14.95
N PHE A 687 -62.24 0.75 -15.68
CA PHE A 687 -60.99 0.18 -16.21
C PHE A 687 -60.08 -0.31 -15.08
N LYS A 688 -60.00 0.46 -13.99
CA LYS A 688 -59.20 0.07 -12.84
C LYS A 688 -59.71 -1.23 -12.24
N ASP A 689 -61.03 -1.35 -12.07
CA ASP A 689 -61.67 -2.53 -11.48
C ASP A 689 -61.48 -3.77 -12.38
N ILE A 690 -61.60 -3.62 -13.70
CA ILE A 690 -61.37 -4.71 -14.66
C ILE A 690 -59.90 -5.14 -14.65
N LEU A 691 -58.96 -4.20 -14.70
CA LEU A 691 -57.53 -4.51 -14.70
C LEU A 691 -57.09 -5.15 -13.38
N GLU A 692 -57.61 -4.70 -12.22
CA GLU A 692 -57.31 -5.32 -10.93
C GLU A 692 -57.93 -6.71 -10.79
N ASP A 693 -59.17 -6.93 -11.26
CA ASP A 693 -59.82 -8.26 -11.26
C ASP A 693 -59.09 -9.27 -12.17
N VAL A 694 -58.63 -8.82 -13.34
CA VAL A 694 -57.80 -9.64 -14.24
C VAL A 694 -56.46 -9.94 -13.61
N LEU A 695 -55.82 -8.94 -13.00
CA LEU A 695 -54.52 -9.10 -12.35
C LEU A 695 -54.61 -10.09 -11.18
N GLU A 696 -55.66 -10.02 -10.35
CA GLU A 696 -55.90 -11.01 -9.28
C GLU A 696 -55.90 -12.44 -9.84
N LYS A 697 -56.64 -12.65 -10.93
CA LYS A 697 -56.77 -13.96 -11.58
C LYS A 697 -55.48 -14.38 -12.28
N GLN A 698 -54.73 -13.45 -12.84
CA GLN A 698 -53.41 -13.73 -13.41
C GLN A 698 -52.42 -14.16 -12.31
N LEU A 699 -52.41 -13.48 -11.16
CA LEU A 699 -51.57 -13.84 -10.01
C LEU A 699 -51.92 -15.22 -9.44
N LYS A 700 -53.21 -15.57 -9.45
CA LYS A 700 -53.76 -16.88 -9.07
C LYS A 700 -53.68 -17.93 -10.17
N GLU A 701 -53.00 -17.65 -11.29
CA GLU A 701 -52.79 -18.58 -12.42
C GLU A 701 -54.08 -19.13 -13.04
N VAL A 702 -55.18 -18.37 -12.97
CA VAL A 702 -56.48 -18.75 -13.55
C VAL A 702 -56.45 -18.68 -15.08
N PHE A 703 -55.58 -17.85 -15.65
CA PHE A 703 -55.47 -17.64 -17.10
C PHE A 703 -54.18 -18.24 -17.66
N LYS A 704 -54.26 -18.96 -18.79
CA LYS A 704 -53.07 -19.50 -19.47
C LYS A 704 -52.49 -18.53 -20.49
N ASN A 705 -53.34 -17.70 -21.10
CA ASN A 705 -52.94 -16.76 -22.13
C ASN A 705 -53.88 -15.53 -22.18
N LYS A 706 -53.57 -14.61 -23.09
CA LYS A 706 -54.36 -13.38 -23.31
C LYS A 706 -55.78 -13.66 -23.81
N ASP A 707 -56.01 -14.75 -24.54
CA ASP A 707 -57.34 -15.09 -25.07
C ASP A 707 -58.31 -15.51 -23.98
N ASP A 708 -57.82 -16.22 -22.96
CA ASP A 708 -58.62 -16.58 -21.77
C ASP A 708 -59.08 -15.31 -21.03
N VAL A 709 -58.18 -14.34 -20.90
CA VAL A 709 -58.48 -13.02 -20.29
C VAL A 709 -59.55 -12.29 -21.09
N ILE A 710 -59.43 -12.25 -22.43
CA ILE A 710 -60.40 -11.59 -23.30
C ILE A 710 -61.78 -12.25 -23.20
N LYS A 711 -61.84 -13.59 -23.22
CA LYS A 711 -63.10 -14.34 -23.04
C LYS A 711 -63.74 -14.02 -21.69
N TYR A 712 -62.94 -13.99 -20.63
CA TYR A 712 -63.39 -13.65 -19.30
C TYR A 712 -63.98 -12.23 -19.25
N ILE A 713 -63.26 -11.23 -19.77
CA ILE A 713 -63.75 -9.84 -19.81
C ILE A 713 -65.05 -9.74 -20.60
N LYS A 714 -65.15 -10.40 -21.76
CA LYS A 714 -66.36 -10.40 -22.59
C LYS A 714 -67.57 -10.98 -21.83
N SER A 715 -67.36 -12.09 -21.14
CA SER A 715 -68.42 -12.80 -20.40
C SER A 715 -68.93 -12.03 -19.18
N LYS A 716 -68.04 -11.35 -18.45
CA LYS A 716 -68.37 -10.71 -17.16
C LYS A 716 -68.73 -9.22 -17.28
N TYR A 717 -68.08 -8.50 -18.20
CA TYR A 717 -68.17 -7.03 -18.29
C TYR A 717 -68.82 -6.53 -19.59
N LEU A 718 -68.90 -7.36 -20.63
CA LEU A 718 -69.50 -7.02 -21.93
C LEU A 718 -70.75 -7.86 -22.26
N ARG A 719 -71.33 -8.61 -21.30
CA ARG A 719 -72.56 -9.38 -21.53
C ARG A 719 -73.72 -8.42 -21.86
N VAL A 720 -73.92 -8.27 -23.17
CA VAL A 720 -75.11 -7.94 -23.96
C VAL A 720 -76.29 -7.43 -23.12
N ARG A 721 -76.47 -6.10 -23.09
CA ARG A 721 -77.82 -5.52 -23.16
C ARG A 721 -78.39 -5.98 -24.51
N ASN A 722 -79.21 -7.02 -24.50
CA ASN A 722 -80.19 -7.21 -25.57
C ASN A 722 -81.30 -6.19 -25.33
#